data_AF-A0A2M3ZYY7-F1
#
_entry.id   AF-A0A2M3ZYY7-F1
#
_cell.length_a   1.000
_cell.length_b   1.000
_cell.length_c   1.000
_cell.angle_alpha   90.00
_cell.angle_beta   90.00
_cell.angle_gamma   90.00
#
_symmetry.space_group_name_H-M   'P 1'
#
loop_
_entity.id
_entity.type
_entity.pdbx_description
1 polymer ?
#
loop_
_entity_poly.entity_id
_entity_poly.type
_entity_poly.pdbx_seq_one_letter_code
_entity_poly.pdbx_strand_id
1 'polypeptide(L)'
;MNFEEADMERVFKLPSTTFIGGKEKFLPLREILGRLEKAYCNKIGVEFMFINSLEQCNWIRERFETPNIMNYSNDEKRLILARLTRATGFEAFLAKKFSSEKRFGLEGCEIMIPAMKEVIDVSTRLGVESIIMGMPHRGRLNVLANVCRKPLHQIFTQFAGLEAADDGSGDVKYHLGTYIERLNRVTNKNIRLAVVANPSHLEAVDPVVQGKTRAEQFYRGDGEGKKVMSILLHGDAAFCGQGVVFETMHLSDLPDYTTHGTVHIVVNNQIGFTTDPRHSRSSPYCTDVARVVNAPIFHVNGDDPEAVMHVCKVAAEWRATFHKDVIIDIVSYRRNGHNEIDEPMFTQPLMYKKIRGTKPALDIYANQLIGEGVVTAEEVKSVKDKYEKICEEAFEQAKTETHIKYKDWIDSPWSGFFEGKDPLKVAPTGVIEETLVHIGNRFSSPPPNAAEFVIHKGLLRVLAARKEMLENKTIDWALAEAMAFGSLLKEGIHVRLSGQDVERGTFSHRHHVLHHQTVDKATYRPLCHLYPDQAPYTVCNSSLSEFGVLGFELGYSMTNPNALVCWEAQFGDFNNTAQCIIDQFVSSGQAKWVRQSGLVMLLPHGMEGMGPEHSSARVERFLQMCSDDPDYFPPESDEFAIRQLHDINWIVANCSTPGNYFHLLRRQIALPFRKPLIVLTPKSLLRHPECRSNFSEMTDGTEFQRLIPDALTAENPNAVKRIIFCTGRVYYDLLKARRDRQLDSSIAISRIEQISPFPYDLVKAECAKYPNAELVWAQEEHKNQGCWTYVQPRFDTAINSTRDFSVEDDGANEGYKDVFEAYKPKNRPSMGNAAAATPQNVTDSSGYKASSSSAASAPESLSSPSASAQAAEPGSSWFSRWFGSSSSSSNSSGSGKSNAAASGQTESTPEITPTTTSFPPSSSNINPTNDNRSQNANVHNHNHHARIDSVQEERLVQQKTGQGFNIPQGTFNSPTSGSAASKGRKVRISSRPLSYVGRPCGASTATGSKAQHVKELKNLLDDAMAL
;
A
#
# COMPACT_ATOMS: atom_id res chain seq x y z
N MET A 1 -29.64 18.51 39.17
CA MET A 1 -30.87 19.28 39.41
C MET A 1 -31.97 18.27 39.65
N ASN A 2 -32.87 18.52 40.61
CA ASN A 2 -34.08 17.70 40.76
C ASN A 2 -35.19 18.48 40.08
N PHE A 3 -35.71 17.95 38.97
CA PHE A 3 -36.93 18.46 38.34
C PHE A 3 -38.11 17.62 38.84
N GLU A 4 -39.19 18.29 39.22
CA GLU A 4 -40.44 17.65 39.64
C GLU A 4 -41.47 17.68 38.50
N GLU A 5 -42.57 16.93 38.63
CA GLU A 5 -43.64 16.96 37.60
C GLU A 5 -44.21 18.38 37.41
N ALA A 6 -44.17 19.21 38.47
CA ALA A 6 -44.56 20.62 38.43
C ALA A 6 -43.55 21.54 37.69
N ASP A 7 -42.36 21.05 37.32
CA ASP A 7 -41.44 21.73 36.42
C ASP A 7 -41.73 21.45 34.94
N MET A 8 -42.41 20.35 34.62
CA MET A 8 -42.56 19.85 33.24
C MET A 8 -43.29 20.84 32.31
N GLU A 9 -44.27 21.57 32.84
CA GLU A 9 -45.01 22.62 32.10
C GLU A 9 -44.37 24.01 32.21
N ARG A 10 -43.25 24.16 32.94
CA ARG A 10 -42.55 25.46 33.02
C ARG A 10 -41.82 25.73 31.71
N VAL A 11 -41.99 26.93 31.18
CA VAL A 11 -41.39 27.36 29.92
C VAL A 11 -40.00 27.93 30.15
N PHE A 12 -38.99 27.32 29.53
CA PHE A 12 -37.59 27.75 29.59
C PHE A 12 -37.14 28.40 28.29
N LYS A 13 -36.25 29.39 28.39
CA LYS A 13 -35.57 30.00 27.24
C LYS A 13 -34.48 29.05 26.73
N LEU A 14 -34.47 28.78 25.43
CA LEU A 14 -33.44 27.93 24.82
C LEU A 14 -32.10 28.69 24.69
N PRO A 15 -30.95 28.04 24.95
CA PRO A 15 -29.63 28.53 24.56
C PRO A 15 -29.52 28.75 23.05
N SER A 16 -28.68 29.70 22.62
CA SER A 16 -28.40 29.94 21.19
C SER A 16 -27.49 28.87 20.54
N THR A 17 -27.14 27.81 21.28
CA THR A 17 -26.26 26.71 20.86
C THR A 17 -27.01 25.40 20.62
N THR A 18 -28.34 25.38 20.80
CA THR A 18 -29.20 24.24 20.51
C THR A 18 -30.24 24.57 19.45
N PHE A 19 -30.60 23.57 18.64
CA PHE A 19 -31.52 23.66 17.53
C PHE A 19 -32.84 22.92 17.79
N ILE A 20 -33.04 22.34 19.00
CA ILE A 20 -34.29 21.64 19.37
C ILE A 20 -35.55 22.50 19.21
N GLY A 21 -35.43 23.83 19.32
CA GLY A 21 -36.55 24.75 19.07
C GLY A 21 -36.89 24.95 17.58
N GLY A 22 -35.98 24.64 16.67
CA GLY A 22 -36.09 25.03 15.26
C GLY A 22 -36.18 26.56 15.09
N LYS A 23 -37.41 27.09 15.07
CA LYS A 23 -37.70 28.53 15.04
C LYS A 23 -38.11 29.10 16.41
N GLU A 24 -38.43 28.24 17.36
CA GLU A 24 -38.93 28.58 18.69
C GLU A 24 -37.76 28.91 19.63
N LYS A 25 -37.93 29.93 20.48
CA LYS A 25 -36.90 30.40 21.42
C LYS A 25 -37.17 30.02 22.88
N PHE A 26 -38.35 29.44 23.12
CA PHE A 26 -38.88 29.07 24.42
C PHE A 26 -39.70 27.79 24.25
N LEU A 27 -39.58 26.83 25.18
CA LEU A 27 -40.34 25.57 25.18
C LEU A 27 -40.67 25.14 26.62
N PRO A 28 -41.75 24.39 26.87
CA PRO A 28 -41.97 23.67 28.12
C PRO A 28 -40.85 22.64 28.39
N LEU A 29 -40.50 22.41 29.66
CA LEU A 29 -39.45 21.44 30.02
C LEU A 29 -39.75 20.03 29.49
N ARG A 30 -41.01 19.59 29.52
CA ARG A 30 -41.44 18.29 28.98
C ARG A 30 -41.07 18.13 27.51
N GLU A 31 -41.23 19.21 26.74
CA GLU A 31 -40.91 19.22 25.32
C GLU A 31 -39.41 19.38 25.05
N ILE A 32 -38.69 20.14 25.88
CA ILE A 32 -37.22 20.19 25.84
C ILE A 32 -36.64 18.77 26.04
N LEU A 33 -37.10 18.06 27.07
CA LEU A 33 -36.69 16.69 27.34
C LEU A 33 -37.06 15.75 26.19
N GLY A 34 -38.32 15.75 25.73
CA GLY A 34 -38.77 14.88 24.64
C GLY A 34 -38.07 15.15 23.30
N ARG A 35 -37.74 16.41 22.97
CA ARG A 35 -36.96 16.75 21.77
C ARG A 35 -35.48 16.34 21.91
N LEU A 36 -34.87 16.47 23.09
CA LEU A 36 -33.51 15.99 23.37
C LEU A 36 -33.41 14.46 23.35
N GLU A 37 -34.33 13.75 23.98
CA GLU A 37 -34.40 12.29 23.97
C GLU A 37 -34.57 11.74 22.55
N LYS A 38 -35.40 12.40 21.73
CA LYS A 38 -35.57 12.05 20.31
C LYS A 38 -34.28 12.24 19.49
N ALA A 39 -33.47 13.25 19.82
CA ALA A 39 -32.23 13.57 19.12
C ALA A 39 -31.03 12.68 19.54
N TYR A 40 -30.96 12.28 20.81
CA TYR A 40 -29.74 11.68 21.39
C TYR A 40 -29.91 10.34 22.11
N CYS A 41 -31.14 9.91 22.45
CA CYS A 41 -31.39 8.76 23.33
C CYS A 41 -32.23 7.64 22.69
N ASN A 42 -32.46 7.68 21.38
CA ASN A 42 -33.40 6.79 20.69
C ASN A 42 -32.70 5.83 19.70
N LYS A 43 -32.88 6.01 18.38
CA LYS A 43 -32.36 5.11 17.33
C LYS A 43 -30.97 5.49 16.82
N ILE A 44 -30.54 6.72 17.14
CA ILE A 44 -29.27 7.32 16.77
C ILE A 44 -28.60 7.77 18.08
N GLY A 45 -27.31 7.47 18.23
CA GLY A 45 -26.43 8.04 19.24
C GLY A 45 -25.32 8.84 18.55
N VAL A 46 -25.04 10.05 19.02
CA VAL A 46 -24.15 11.00 18.33
C VAL A 46 -22.98 11.36 19.25
N GLU A 47 -21.80 10.85 18.95
CA GLU A 47 -20.56 11.13 19.70
C GLU A 47 -19.67 12.12 18.93
N PHE A 48 -19.68 13.38 19.39
CA PHE A 48 -18.98 14.49 18.73
C PHE A 48 -18.45 15.57 19.69
N MET A 49 -18.84 15.58 20.97
CA MET A 49 -18.51 16.65 21.92
C MET A 49 -17.03 16.66 22.37
N PHE A 50 -16.21 15.75 21.86
CA PHE A 50 -14.73 15.81 21.94
C PHE A 50 -14.11 16.70 20.84
N ILE A 51 -14.88 17.10 19.82
CA ILE A 51 -14.40 17.93 18.72
C ILE A 51 -14.20 19.37 19.21
N ASN A 52 -12.96 19.85 19.20
CA ASN A 52 -12.60 21.19 19.70
C ASN A 52 -13.21 22.35 18.88
N SER A 53 -13.68 22.11 17.65
CA SER A 53 -14.34 23.15 16.83
C SER A 53 -15.81 23.31 17.22
N LEU A 54 -16.14 24.50 17.75
CA LEU A 54 -17.52 24.89 18.05
C LEU A 54 -18.38 24.96 16.79
N GLU A 55 -17.81 25.32 15.63
CA GLU A 55 -18.51 25.34 14.34
C GLU A 55 -18.97 23.93 13.95
N GLN A 56 -18.06 22.96 13.98
CA GLN A 56 -18.34 21.55 13.68
C GLN A 56 -19.35 20.97 14.68
N CYS A 57 -19.21 21.28 15.97
CA CYS A 57 -20.17 20.89 16.99
C CYS A 57 -21.58 21.49 16.73
N ASN A 58 -21.67 22.78 16.39
CA ASN A 58 -22.95 23.42 16.09
C ASN A 58 -23.57 22.85 14.82
N TRP A 59 -22.77 22.58 13.78
CA TRP A 59 -23.21 21.95 12.53
C TRP A 59 -23.83 20.58 12.79
N ILE A 60 -23.19 19.75 13.64
CA ILE A 60 -23.74 18.44 14.03
C ILE A 60 -25.05 18.60 14.82
N ARG A 61 -25.12 19.52 15.79
CA ARG A 61 -26.38 19.79 16.51
C ARG A 61 -27.50 20.23 15.57
N GLU A 62 -27.22 21.07 14.58
CA GLU A 62 -28.21 21.48 13.57
C GLU A 62 -28.74 20.27 12.75
N ARG A 63 -27.92 19.24 12.49
CA ARG A 63 -28.34 18.02 11.75
C ARG A 63 -29.12 17.00 12.58
N PHE A 64 -29.03 17.03 13.92
CA PHE A 64 -29.67 16.02 14.78
C PHE A 64 -30.73 16.57 15.75
N GLU A 65 -30.62 17.81 16.20
CA GLU A 65 -31.58 18.43 17.12
C GLU A 65 -32.77 19.10 16.40
N THR A 66 -32.59 19.55 15.15
CA THR A 66 -33.63 20.27 14.41
C THR A 66 -34.90 19.43 14.26
N PRO A 67 -36.09 19.95 14.62
CA PRO A 67 -37.34 19.22 14.44
C PRO A 67 -37.56 18.74 13.00
N ASN A 68 -38.11 17.52 12.87
CA ASN A 68 -38.55 16.91 11.60
C ASN A 68 -37.44 16.56 10.58
N ILE A 69 -36.17 16.48 11.00
CA ILE A 69 -35.05 15.94 10.17
C ILE A 69 -35.33 14.56 9.55
N MET A 70 -36.13 13.72 10.21
CA MET A 70 -36.44 12.35 9.81
C MET A 70 -37.63 12.22 8.84
N ASN A 71 -38.17 13.32 8.31
CA ASN A 71 -39.40 13.29 7.51
C ASN A 71 -39.11 12.91 6.05
N TYR A 72 -39.14 11.61 5.74
CA TYR A 72 -39.01 11.08 4.38
C TYR A 72 -40.32 11.15 3.58
N SER A 73 -40.20 11.43 2.28
CA SER A 73 -41.30 11.30 1.32
C SER A 73 -41.61 9.84 0.99
N ASN A 74 -42.84 9.58 0.51
CA ASN A 74 -43.29 8.24 0.15
C ASN A 74 -42.41 7.55 -0.89
N ASP A 75 -41.77 8.32 -1.79
CA ASP A 75 -40.91 7.76 -2.83
C ASP A 75 -39.49 7.47 -2.33
N GLU A 76 -38.98 8.23 -1.36
CA GLU A 76 -37.76 7.88 -0.62
C GLU A 76 -38.00 6.61 0.21
N LYS A 77 -39.12 6.52 0.93
CA LYS A 77 -39.53 5.32 1.68
C LYS A 77 -39.60 4.07 0.78
N ARG A 78 -40.23 4.18 -0.40
CA ARG A 78 -40.26 3.11 -1.43
C ARG A 78 -38.88 2.79 -1.99
N LEU A 79 -38.00 3.78 -2.15
CA LEU A 79 -36.63 3.59 -2.61
C LEU A 79 -35.77 2.84 -1.57
N ILE A 80 -35.94 3.14 -0.27
CA ILE A 80 -35.32 2.40 0.85
C ILE A 80 -35.80 0.94 0.83
N LEU A 81 -37.12 0.72 0.79
CA LEU A 81 -37.72 -0.61 0.70
C LEU A 81 -37.18 -1.40 -0.51
N ALA A 82 -37.08 -0.78 -1.69
CA ALA A 82 -36.58 -1.42 -2.90
C ALA A 82 -35.06 -1.72 -2.86
N ARG A 83 -34.26 -0.95 -2.12
CA ARG A 83 -32.84 -1.25 -1.86
C ARG A 83 -32.71 -2.43 -0.90
N LEU A 84 -33.44 -2.39 0.21
CA LEU A 84 -33.41 -3.40 1.26
C LEU A 84 -33.95 -4.75 0.77
N THR A 85 -34.98 -4.74 -0.08
CA THR A 85 -35.53 -5.96 -0.72
C THR A 85 -34.49 -6.68 -1.57
N ARG A 86 -33.65 -5.95 -2.31
CA ARG A 86 -32.56 -6.53 -3.11
C ARG A 86 -31.45 -7.11 -2.22
N ALA A 87 -31.13 -6.42 -1.13
CA ALA A 87 -30.10 -6.85 -0.21
C ALA A 87 -30.47 -8.19 0.46
N THR A 88 -31.65 -8.28 1.07
CA THR A 88 -32.15 -9.52 1.70
C THR A 88 -32.44 -10.62 0.66
N GLY A 89 -33.01 -10.27 -0.50
CA GLY A 89 -33.29 -11.23 -1.57
C GLY A 89 -32.03 -11.89 -2.14
N PHE A 90 -30.92 -11.16 -2.22
CA PHE A 90 -29.65 -11.70 -2.72
C PHE A 90 -29.06 -12.76 -1.79
N GLU A 91 -29.06 -12.51 -0.48
CA GLU A 91 -28.59 -13.51 0.51
C GLU A 91 -29.49 -14.74 0.54
N ALA A 92 -30.82 -14.54 0.49
CA ALA A 92 -31.79 -15.64 0.43
C ALA A 92 -31.61 -16.50 -0.83
N PHE A 93 -31.32 -15.88 -1.98
CA PHE A 93 -31.03 -16.59 -3.22
C PHE A 93 -29.72 -17.39 -3.14
N LEU A 94 -28.64 -16.80 -2.62
CA LEU A 94 -27.37 -17.52 -2.41
C LEU A 94 -27.55 -18.69 -1.42
N ALA A 95 -28.26 -18.48 -0.31
CA ALA A 95 -28.55 -19.54 0.67
C ALA A 95 -29.35 -20.70 0.07
N LYS A 96 -30.28 -20.41 -0.84
CA LYS A 96 -31.14 -21.35 -1.55
C LYS A 96 -30.40 -22.15 -2.63
N LYS A 97 -29.47 -21.51 -3.37
CA LYS A 97 -28.76 -22.13 -4.50
C LYS A 97 -27.43 -22.78 -4.11
N PHE A 98 -26.76 -22.26 -3.09
CA PHE A 98 -25.40 -22.63 -2.69
C PHE A 98 -25.32 -22.85 -1.16
N SER A 99 -26.18 -23.71 -0.62
CA SER A 99 -26.37 -23.90 0.83
C SER A 99 -25.13 -24.43 1.58
N SER A 100 -24.23 -25.15 0.90
CA SER A 100 -22.96 -25.63 1.45
C SER A 100 -21.81 -24.62 1.37
N GLU A 101 -21.99 -23.51 0.65
CA GLU A 101 -20.91 -22.60 0.29
C GLU A 101 -20.76 -21.45 1.27
N LYS A 102 -19.53 -21.24 1.75
CA LYS A 102 -19.17 -20.07 2.57
C LYS A 102 -19.26 -18.81 1.71
N ARG A 103 -20.14 -17.89 2.11
CA ARG A 103 -20.37 -16.60 1.42
C ARG A 103 -20.12 -15.38 2.30
N PHE A 104 -20.11 -15.55 3.63
CA PHE A 104 -20.00 -14.46 4.61
C PHE A 104 -21.11 -13.42 4.44
N GLY A 105 -22.35 -13.91 4.37
CA GLY A 105 -23.55 -13.16 4.01
C GLY A 105 -23.90 -12.03 4.98
N LEU A 106 -24.69 -11.10 4.46
CA LEU A 106 -25.06 -9.86 5.14
C LEU A 106 -26.25 -10.00 6.11
N GLU A 107 -26.85 -11.19 6.27
CA GLU A 107 -28.10 -11.37 7.02
C GLU A 107 -27.98 -10.91 8.49
N GLY A 108 -28.85 -9.99 8.89
CA GLY A 108 -28.81 -9.25 10.15
C GLY A 108 -28.22 -7.85 10.06
N CYS A 109 -27.73 -7.43 8.88
CA CYS A 109 -27.26 -6.08 8.59
C CYS A 109 -27.51 -5.67 7.11
N GLU A 110 -28.56 -6.20 6.46
CA GLU A 110 -28.87 -5.91 5.04
C GLU A 110 -29.07 -4.42 4.74
N ILE A 111 -29.36 -3.62 5.78
CA ILE A 111 -29.45 -2.16 5.73
C ILE A 111 -28.14 -1.47 5.26
N MET A 112 -27.00 -2.15 5.37
CA MET A 112 -25.70 -1.66 4.86
C MET A 112 -25.75 -1.35 3.35
N ILE A 113 -26.56 -2.08 2.57
CA ILE A 113 -26.69 -1.85 1.12
C ILE A 113 -27.47 -0.57 0.82
N PRO A 114 -28.66 -0.29 1.40
CA PRO A 114 -29.22 1.06 1.41
C PRO A 114 -28.25 2.13 1.91
N ALA A 115 -27.54 1.89 3.03
CA ALA A 115 -26.64 2.85 3.68
C ALA A 115 -25.51 3.34 2.77
N MET A 116 -24.73 2.41 2.20
CA MET A 116 -23.68 2.74 1.22
C MET A 116 -24.23 3.53 0.05
N LYS A 117 -25.43 3.18 -0.43
CA LYS A 117 -26.04 3.83 -1.60
C LYS A 117 -26.48 5.25 -1.28
N GLU A 118 -26.92 5.54 -0.06
CA GLU A 118 -27.25 6.90 0.35
C GLU A 118 -26.00 7.78 0.47
N VAL A 119 -24.91 7.27 1.08
CA VAL A 119 -23.61 7.96 1.07
C VAL A 119 -23.17 8.27 -0.37
N ILE A 120 -23.22 7.27 -1.26
CA ILE A 120 -22.87 7.42 -2.67
C ILE A 120 -23.75 8.46 -3.37
N ASP A 121 -25.08 8.43 -3.19
CA ASP A 121 -26.00 9.34 -3.86
C ASP A 121 -25.84 10.79 -3.37
N VAL A 122 -25.68 11.00 -2.07
CA VAL A 122 -25.45 12.33 -1.48
C VAL A 122 -24.09 12.87 -1.92
N SER A 123 -23.01 12.10 -1.82
CA SER A 123 -21.68 12.51 -2.32
C SER A 123 -21.69 12.81 -3.82
N THR A 124 -22.35 11.97 -4.63
CA THR A 124 -22.50 12.22 -6.08
C THR A 124 -23.27 13.52 -6.34
N ARG A 125 -24.30 13.82 -5.54
CA ARG A 125 -25.07 15.08 -5.64
C ARG A 125 -24.16 16.28 -5.38
N LEU A 126 -23.35 16.20 -4.32
CA LEU A 126 -22.45 17.26 -3.84
C LEU A 126 -21.19 17.49 -4.72
N GLY A 127 -20.73 16.50 -5.49
CA GLY A 127 -19.65 16.71 -6.47
C GLY A 127 -18.81 15.49 -6.83
N VAL A 128 -18.92 14.39 -6.07
CA VAL A 128 -18.06 13.22 -6.23
C VAL A 128 -18.34 12.46 -7.53
N GLU A 129 -17.29 12.20 -8.29
CA GLU A 129 -17.23 11.48 -9.56
C GLU A 129 -16.66 10.05 -9.41
N SER A 130 -15.87 9.80 -8.35
CA SER A 130 -15.17 8.53 -8.13
C SER A 130 -15.14 8.14 -6.65
N ILE A 131 -15.43 6.87 -6.35
CA ILE A 131 -15.42 6.33 -4.99
C ILE A 131 -14.62 5.03 -4.95
N ILE A 132 -13.58 5.02 -4.12
CA ILE A 132 -12.69 3.89 -3.90
C ILE A 132 -13.08 3.19 -2.60
N MET A 133 -13.21 1.86 -2.62
CA MET A 133 -13.75 1.07 -1.52
C MET A 133 -12.78 -0.01 -1.05
N GLY A 134 -12.61 -0.09 0.27
CA GLY A 134 -12.03 -1.24 0.98
C GLY A 134 -13.10 -1.90 1.83
N MET A 135 -13.14 -3.24 1.85
CA MET A 135 -14.05 -3.96 2.73
C MET A 135 -13.59 -5.41 3.03
N PRO A 136 -13.93 -5.96 4.20
CA PRO A 136 -13.72 -7.37 4.51
C PRO A 136 -14.72 -8.28 3.76
N HIS A 137 -14.75 -9.56 4.15
CA HIS A 137 -15.65 -10.58 3.61
C HIS A 137 -17.15 -10.25 3.77
N ARG A 138 -17.55 -9.59 4.86
CA ARG A 138 -18.95 -9.49 5.31
C ARG A 138 -19.83 -8.73 4.29
N GLY A 139 -20.74 -9.46 3.64
CA GLY A 139 -21.64 -8.92 2.63
C GLY A 139 -20.97 -8.47 1.33
N ARG A 140 -19.70 -8.81 1.06
CA ARG A 140 -18.95 -8.31 -0.11
C ARG A 140 -19.64 -8.65 -1.43
N LEU A 141 -20.15 -9.87 -1.58
CA LEU A 141 -20.87 -10.29 -2.78
C LEU A 141 -22.13 -9.44 -3.02
N ASN A 142 -22.80 -9.01 -1.94
CA ASN A 142 -23.98 -8.15 -1.98
C ASN A 142 -23.61 -6.70 -2.35
N VAL A 143 -22.47 -6.17 -1.87
CA VAL A 143 -21.93 -4.87 -2.30
C VAL A 143 -21.60 -4.89 -3.80
N LEU A 144 -20.91 -5.94 -4.28
CA LEU A 144 -20.60 -6.12 -5.71
C LEU A 144 -21.89 -6.17 -6.56
N ALA A 145 -22.89 -6.95 -6.14
CA ALA A 145 -24.17 -7.11 -6.84
C ALA A 145 -25.05 -5.84 -6.82
N ASN A 146 -25.27 -5.24 -5.64
CA ASN A 146 -26.32 -4.23 -5.43
C ASN A 146 -25.81 -2.79 -5.27
N VAL A 147 -24.55 -2.59 -4.89
CA VAL A 147 -23.92 -1.25 -4.83
C VAL A 147 -23.15 -0.97 -6.13
N CYS A 148 -22.14 -1.79 -6.45
CA CYS A 148 -21.32 -1.64 -7.65
C CYS A 148 -22.15 -1.92 -8.91
N ARG A 149 -22.92 -3.02 -8.90
CA ARG A 149 -23.64 -3.63 -10.05
C ARG A 149 -22.73 -4.41 -11.00
N LYS A 150 -21.81 -5.23 -10.46
CA LYS A 150 -21.12 -6.26 -11.25
C LYS A 150 -22.17 -7.26 -11.79
N PRO A 151 -22.07 -7.74 -13.05
CA PRO A 151 -23.02 -8.70 -13.60
C PRO A 151 -23.20 -9.93 -12.72
N LEU A 152 -24.45 -10.29 -12.42
CA LEU A 152 -24.76 -11.36 -11.48
C LEU A 152 -24.22 -12.72 -11.93
N HIS A 153 -24.23 -13.02 -13.23
CA HIS A 153 -23.65 -14.27 -13.75
C HIS A 153 -22.16 -14.39 -13.40
N GLN A 154 -21.36 -13.33 -13.57
CA GLN A 154 -19.93 -13.34 -13.21
C GLN A 154 -19.70 -13.64 -11.71
N ILE A 155 -20.63 -13.22 -10.83
CA ILE A 155 -20.57 -13.54 -9.39
C ILE A 155 -20.96 -15.01 -9.16
N PHE A 156 -22.03 -15.49 -9.79
CA PHE A 156 -22.50 -16.87 -9.62
C PHE A 156 -21.56 -17.91 -10.22
N THR A 157 -20.84 -17.62 -11.31
CA THR A 157 -19.83 -18.53 -11.89
C THR A 157 -18.66 -18.80 -10.91
N GLN A 158 -18.40 -17.91 -9.93
CA GLN A 158 -17.42 -18.16 -8.85
C GLN A 158 -17.86 -19.23 -7.83
N PHE A 159 -19.06 -19.81 -7.99
CA PHE A 159 -19.54 -20.95 -7.22
C PHE A 159 -19.51 -22.26 -8.03
N ALA A 160 -19.11 -22.21 -9.32
CA ALA A 160 -19.11 -23.37 -10.21
C ALA A 160 -17.74 -24.09 -10.33
N GLY A 161 -16.65 -23.51 -9.78
CA GLY A 161 -15.33 -24.16 -9.72
C GLY A 161 -14.63 -24.34 -11.08
N LEU A 162 -14.91 -23.49 -12.07
CA LEU A 162 -14.38 -23.60 -13.43
C LEU A 162 -12.91 -23.16 -13.53
N GLU A 163 -12.17 -23.71 -14.51
CA GLU A 163 -10.82 -23.24 -14.87
C GLU A 163 -10.84 -21.77 -15.35
N ALA A 164 -9.70 -21.09 -15.20
CA ALA A 164 -9.52 -19.74 -15.70
C ALA A 164 -9.06 -19.71 -17.18
N ALA A 165 -9.49 -18.68 -17.91
CA ALA A 165 -9.10 -18.44 -19.30
C ALA A 165 -8.01 -17.35 -19.45
N ASP A 166 -7.43 -16.88 -18.34
CA ASP A 166 -6.34 -15.90 -18.27
C ASP A 166 -5.40 -16.18 -17.09
N ASP A 167 -4.17 -15.67 -17.16
CA ASP A 167 -3.08 -16.04 -16.24
C ASP A 167 -3.31 -15.56 -14.81
N GLY A 168 -3.09 -16.46 -13.84
CA GLY A 168 -3.15 -16.18 -12.41
C GLY A 168 -3.43 -17.45 -11.58
N SER A 169 -3.25 -17.35 -10.26
CA SER A 169 -3.77 -18.34 -9.29
C SER A 169 -5.23 -18.08 -8.93
N GLY A 170 -5.71 -16.86 -9.16
CA GLY A 170 -6.95 -16.36 -8.58
C GLY A 170 -6.89 -16.20 -7.06
N ASP A 171 -8.06 -15.92 -6.49
CA ASP A 171 -8.31 -15.83 -5.05
C ASP A 171 -9.77 -16.17 -4.78
N VAL A 172 -10.14 -16.40 -3.52
CA VAL A 172 -11.51 -16.73 -3.14
C VAL A 172 -12.50 -15.59 -3.45
N LYS A 173 -13.71 -15.96 -3.84
CA LYS A 173 -14.78 -15.07 -4.36
C LYS A 173 -15.07 -13.80 -3.54
N TYR A 174 -14.79 -13.80 -2.24
CA TYR A 174 -14.98 -12.69 -1.30
C TYR A 174 -13.70 -11.88 -1.00
N HIS A 175 -12.63 -12.05 -1.78
CA HIS A 175 -11.44 -11.19 -1.82
C HIS A 175 -11.36 -10.34 -3.11
N LEU A 176 -11.96 -10.83 -4.20
CA LEU A 176 -11.83 -10.26 -5.53
C LEU A 176 -12.35 -8.81 -5.63
N GLY A 177 -11.70 -8.00 -6.46
CA GLY A 177 -12.01 -6.58 -6.66
C GLY A 177 -13.00 -6.31 -7.79
N THR A 178 -13.26 -5.03 -8.09
CA THR A 178 -13.98 -4.63 -9.31
C THR A 178 -13.74 -3.14 -9.62
N TYR A 179 -13.82 -2.77 -10.91
CA TYR A 179 -13.97 -1.40 -11.38
C TYR A 179 -15.23 -1.29 -12.24
N ILE A 180 -16.10 -0.32 -11.95
CA ILE A 180 -17.33 -0.08 -12.73
C ILE A 180 -17.55 1.43 -12.89
N GLU A 181 -17.65 1.88 -14.14
CA GLU A 181 -18.14 3.22 -14.49
C GLU A 181 -19.59 3.12 -14.96
N ARG A 182 -20.50 3.91 -14.37
CA ARG A 182 -21.93 3.87 -14.71
C ARG A 182 -22.68 5.15 -14.34
N LEU A 183 -23.79 5.39 -15.04
CA LEU A 183 -24.77 6.41 -14.66
C LEU A 183 -25.40 6.05 -13.29
N ASN A 184 -25.33 6.97 -12.34
CA ASN A 184 -26.15 6.94 -11.14
C ASN A 184 -27.55 7.48 -11.47
N ARG A 185 -28.57 6.61 -11.42
CA ARG A 185 -29.96 6.97 -11.78
C ARG A 185 -30.68 7.84 -10.74
N VAL A 186 -30.10 8.07 -9.55
CA VAL A 186 -30.70 8.95 -8.53
C VAL A 186 -30.26 10.40 -8.70
N THR A 187 -29.01 10.63 -9.14
CA THR A 187 -28.44 11.97 -9.36
C THR A 187 -28.32 12.35 -10.84
N ASN A 188 -28.53 11.39 -11.74
CA ASN A 188 -28.30 11.47 -13.17
C ASN A 188 -26.87 11.91 -13.57
N LYS A 189 -25.88 11.66 -12.71
CA LYS A 189 -24.43 11.85 -13.01
C LYS A 189 -23.74 10.51 -13.22
N ASN A 190 -22.68 10.48 -14.03
CA ASN A 190 -21.79 9.32 -14.08
C ASN A 190 -20.97 9.22 -12.79
N ILE A 191 -20.67 7.99 -12.37
CA ILE A 191 -19.80 7.68 -11.24
C ILE A 191 -18.93 6.46 -11.54
N ARG A 192 -17.68 6.52 -11.09
CA ARG A 192 -16.75 5.39 -11.03
C ARG A 192 -16.74 4.80 -9.63
N LEU A 193 -16.82 3.48 -9.55
CA LEU A 193 -16.81 2.71 -8.31
C LEU A 193 -15.72 1.65 -8.43
N ALA A 194 -14.73 1.70 -7.54
CA ALA A 194 -13.69 0.68 -7.47
C ALA A 194 -13.72 0.00 -6.10
N VAL A 195 -13.73 -1.33 -6.05
CA VAL A 195 -13.51 -2.12 -4.82
C VAL A 195 -12.13 -2.76 -4.95
N VAL A 196 -11.21 -2.43 -4.05
CA VAL A 196 -9.84 -2.95 -4.07
C VAL A 196 -9.85 -4.43 -3.66
N ALA A 197 -9.06 -5.25 -4.35
CA ALA A 197 -8.88 -6.66 -3.99
C ALA A 197 -8.02 -6.77 -2.72
N ASN A 198 -8.36 -7.69 -1.80
CA ASN A 198 -7.71 -7.77 -0.50
C ASN A 198 -7.63 -9.20 0.04
N PRO A 199 -6.61 -9.52 0.86
CA PRO A 199 -6.50 -10.82 1.52
C PRO A 199 -7.51 -10.94 2.69
N SER A 200 -7.52 -12.11 3.33
CA SER A 200 -8.23 -12.35 4.60
C SER A 200 -7.68 -11.55 5.80
N HIS A 201 -6.53 -10.89 5.63
CA HIS A 201 -5.90 -10.09 6.67
C HIS A 201 -6.69 -8.77 6.78
N LEU A 202 -7.54 -8.69 7.80
CA LEU A 202 -8.54 -7.63 7.94
C LEU A 202 -7.88 -6.26 8.12
N GLU A 203 -8.54 -5.22 7.61
CA GLU A 203 -8.12 -3.81 7.65
C GLU A 203 -6.77 -3.49 6.92
N ALA A 204 -5.99 -4.49 6.51
CA ALA A 204 -4.74 -4.31 5.74
C ALA A 204 -4.94 -3.72 4.32
N VAL A 205 -6.19 -3.61 3.86
CA VAL A 205 -6.58 -2.94 2.60
C VAL A 205 -6.78 -1.43 2.77
N ASP A 206 -7.05 -0.96 3.99
CA ASP A 206 -7.38 0.42 4.29
C ASP A 206 -6.32 1.42 3.77
N PRO A 207 -5.01 1.25 4.05
CA PRO A 207 -4.00 2.18 3.53
C PRO A 207 -3.87 2.08 2.01
N VAL A 208 -4.07 0.90 1.41
CA VAL A 208 -4.04 0.69 -0.06
C VAL A 208 -5.16 1.47 -0.74
N VAL A 209 -6.33 1.54 -0.12
CA VAL A 209 -7.46 2.36 -0.59
C VAL A 209 -7.16 3.85 -0.45
N GLN A 210 -6.57 4.30 0.66
CA GLN A 210 -6.22 5.72 0.82
C GLN A 210 -5.14 6.15 -0.20
N GLY A 211 -4.10 5.35 -0.40
CA GLY A 211 -3.05 5.61 -1.39
C GLY A 211 -3.59 5.68 -2.82
N LYS A 212 -4.45 4.73 -3.19
CA LYS A 212 -5.15 4.72 -4.47
C LYS A 212 -6.04 5.96 -4.67
N THR A 213 -6.76 6.35 -3.61
CA THR A 213 -7.62 7.54 -3.57
C THR A 213 -6.80 8.82 -3.76
N ARG A 214 -5.67 8.97 -3.05
CA ARG A 214 -4.76 10.12 -3.18
C ARG A 214 -4.16 10.21 -4.59
N ALA A 215 -3.76 9.08 -5.17
CA ALA A 215 -3.26 9.06 -6.54
C ALA A 215 -4.34 9.47 -7.55
N GLU A 216 -5.58 8.99 -7.40
CA GLU A 216 -6.66 9.38 -8.30
C GLU A 216 -7.08 10.85 -8.11
N GLN A 217 -7.03 11.39 -6.88
CA GLN A 217 -7.17 12.83 -6.62
C GLN A 217 -6.10 13.63 -7.40
N PHE A 218 -4.83 13.23 -7.25
CA PHE A 218 -3.69 13.87 -7.90
C PHE A 218 -3.82 13.89 -9.44
N TYR A 219 -4.03 12.74 -10.08
CA TYR A 219 -4.11 12.66 -11.55
C TYR A 219 -5.38 13.29 -12.15
N ARG A 220 -6.36 13.67 -11.33
CA ARG A 220 -7.56 14.44 -11.75
C ARG A 220 -7.48 15.94 -11.44
N GLY A 221 -6.40 16.40 -10.82
CA GLY A 221 -6.29 17.78 -10.31
C GLY A 221 -7.27 18.08 -9.17
N ASP A 222 -7.72 17.07 -8.43
CA ASP A 222 -8.66 17.20 -7.32
C ASP A 222 -7.94 17.47 -5.99
N GLY A 223 -7.13 18.53 -5.95
CA GLY A 223 -6.34 18.93 -4.78
C GLY A 223 -7.16 19.44 -3.56
N GLU A 224 -8.49 19.49 -3.71
CA GLU A 224 -9.45 19.76 -2.64
C GLU A 224 -10.25 18.49 -2.26
N GLY A 225 -10.01 17.36 -2.94
CA GLY A 225 -10.69 16.09 -2.73
C GLY A 225 -12.21 16.10 -2.94
N LYS A 226 -12.75 16.98 -3.79
CA LYS A 226 -14.19 17.19 -4.02
C LYS A 226 -14.79 16.22 -5.04
N LYS A 227 -13.96 15.66 -5.94
CA LYS A 227 -14.36 14.72 -7.00
C LYS A 227 -14.10 13.26 -6.65
N VAL A 228 -13.13 12.98 -5.77
CA VAL A 228 -12.71 11.62 -5.41
C VAL A 228 -12.72 11.46 -3.89
N MET A 229 -13.29 10.34 -3.42
CA MET A 229 -13.31 9.97 -2.00
C MET A 229 -13.09 8.47 -1.78
N SER A 230 -12.74 8.12 -0.55
CA SER A 230 -12.71 6.75 -0.04
C SER A 230 -13.97 6.44 0.80
N ILE A 231 -14.42 5.19 0.74
CA ILE A 231 -15.34 4.59 1.73
C ILE A 231 -14.67 3.31 2.24
N LEU A 232 -14.50 3.19 3.55
CA LEU A 232 -13.97 1.98 4.17
C LEU A 232 -15.06 1.27 4.97
N LEU A 233 -15.11 -0.05 4.87
CA LEU A 233 -16.05 -0.89 5.62
C LEU A 233 -15.25 -1.81 6.53
N HIS A 234 -15.70 -1.98 7.77
CA HIS A 234 -14.95 -2.71 8.80
C HIS A 234 -15.84 -3.67 9.59
N GLY A 235 -15.24 -4.67 10.24
CA GLY A 235 -15.92 -5.50 11.25
C GLY A 235 -15.62 -5.00 12.67
N ASP A 236 -16.60 -5.01 13.59
CA ASP A 236 -16.45 -4.42 14.93
C ASP A 236 -15.21 -4.87 15.69
N ALA A 237 -14.93 -6.18 15.72
CA ALA A 237 -13.77 -6.72 16.43
C ALA A 237 -12.42 -6.51 15.73
N ALA A 238 -12.41 -6.18 14.43
CA ALA A 238 -11.19 -5.94 13.67
C ALA A 238 -10.83 -4.45 13.67
N PHE A 239 -11.83 -3.56 13.54
CA PHE A 239 -11.69 -2.11 13.59
C PHE A 239 -11.01 -1.60 14.88
N CYS A 240 -11.33 -2.22 16.02
CA CYS A 240 -10.69 -1.90 17.31
C CYS A 240 -9.45 -2.76 17.63
N GLY A 241 -9.14 -3.77 16.82
CA GLY A 241 -8.12 -4.79 17.11
C GLY A 241 -6.90 -4.77 16.20
N GLN A 242 -6.96 -4.14 15.03
CA GLN A 242 -5.85 -4.07 14.07
C GLN A 242 -5.17 -2.70 14.10
N GLY A 243 -3.87 -2.67 14.41
CA GLY A 243 -3.08 -1.44 14.52
C GLY A 243 -3.05 -0.59 13.24
N VAL A 244 -3.16 -1.24 12.07
CA VAL A 244 -3.19 -0.56 10.76
C VAL A 244 -4.38 0.39 10.59
N VAL A 245 -5.49 0.19 11.33
CA VAL A 245 -6.63 1.13 11.36
C VAL A 245 -6.20 2.46 11.97
N PHE A 246 -5.52 2.42 13.12
CA PHE A 246 -4.97 3.60 13.78
C PHE A 246 -3.92 4.27 12.88
N GLU A 247 -2.99 3.51 12.31
CA GLU A 247 -1.97 4.05 11.40
C GLU A 247 -2.61 4.76 10.20
N THR A 248 -3.61 4.14 9.56
CA THR A 248 -4.28 4.68 8.38
C THR A 248 -5.10 5.93 8.70
N MET A 249 -5.85 5.93 9.81
CA MET A 249 -6.53 7.14 10.28
C MET A 249 -5.54 8.27 10.58
N HIS A 250 -4.38 7.96 11.18
CA HIS A 250 -3.38 8.97 11.49
C HIS A 250 -2.76 9.66 10.26
N LEU A 251 -2.97 9.12 9.04
CA LEU A 251 -2.63 9.78 7.78
C LEU A 251 -3.66 10.84 7.31
N SER A 252 -4.88 10.88 7.88
CA SER A 252 -6.04 11.61 7.31
C SER A 252 -5.80 13.11 7.09
N ASP A 253 -5.03 13.74 7.99
CA ASP A 253 -4.74 15.18 8.02
C ASP A 253 -3.30 15.51 7.55
N LEU A 254 -2.48 14.52 7.18
CA LEU A 254 -1.09 14.75 6.79
C LEU A 254 -1.00 15.28 5.34
N PRO A 255 -0.27 16.37 5.04
CA PRO A 255 -0.39 17.10 3.76
C PRO A 255 -0.22 16.28 2.48
N ASP A 256 0.69 15.31 2.47
CA ASP A 256 1.02 14.49 1.30
C ASP A 256 0.31 13.11 1.26
N TYR A 257 -0.48 12.81 2.29
CA TYR A 257 -1.24 11.56 2.44
C TYR A 257 -2.76 11.78 2.51
N THR A 258 -3.23 12.96 2.92
CA THR A 258 -4.65 13.27 3.12
C THR A 258 -5.50 12.99 1.88
N THR A 259 -6.58 12.25 2.08
CA THR A 259 -7.62 11.98 1.08
C THR A 259 -8.83 12.91 1.24
N HIS A 260 -8.69 13.96 2.05
CA HIS A 260 -9.74 14.95 2.35
C HIS A 260 -11.01 14.29 2.92
N GLY A 261 -10.82 13.33 3.83
CA GLY A 261 -11.87 12.66 4.60
C GLY A 261 -12.42 11.39 3.97
N THR A 262 -12.57 10.37 4.80
CA THR A 262 -13.10 9.03 4.51
C THR A 262 -14.45 8.84 5.20
N VAL A 263 -15.41 8.19 4.54
CA VAL A 263 -16.61 7.70 5.25
C VAL A 263 -16.36 6.25 5.65
N HIS A 264 -16.30 5.99 6.96
CA HIS A 264 -16.15 4.65 7.52
C HIS A 264 -17.52 4.07 7.88
N ILE A 265 -17.74 2.80 7.57
CA ILE A 265 -18.97 2.06 7.91
C ILE A 265 -18.58 0.80 8.66
N VAL A 266 -18.86 0.76 9.97
CA VAL A 266 -18.60 -0.42 10.81
C VAL A 266 -19.83 -1.30 10.83
N VAL A 267 -19.68 -2.54 10.38
CA VAL A 267 -20.71 -3.58 10.43
C VAL A 267 -20.71 -4.21 11.82
N ASN A 268 -21.16 -3.43 12.81
CA ASN A 268 -21.12 -3.78 14.22
C ASN A 268 -22.20 -4.81 14.56
N ASN A 269 -21.87 -6.05 14.24
CA ASN A 269 -22.72 -7.21 14.42
C ASN A 269 -22.54 -7.86 15.80
N GLN A 270 -21.75 -7.19 16.67
CA GLN A 270 -21.53 -7.51 18.08
C GLN A 270 -20.87 -8.88 18.30
N ILE A 271 -20.02 -9.35 17.39
CA ILE A 271 -19.28 -10.63 17.50
C ILE A 271 -18.13 -10.77 16.48
N GLY A 272 -16.90 -10.93 16.98
CA GLY A 272 -15.72 -11.26 16.17
C GLY A 272 -15.45 -12.76 16.17
N PHE A 273 -15.77 -13.48 15.08
CA PHE A 273 -15.78 -14.96 15.04
C PHE A 273 -16.72 -15.55 16.12
N THR A 274 -16.18 -15.92 17.29
CA THR A 274 -16.85 -16.38 18.53
C THR A 274 -16.53 -15.49 19.74
N THR A 275 -15.84 -14.37 19.56
CA THR A 275 -15.45 -13.43 20.61
C THR A 275 -16.52 -12.35 20.79
N ASP A 276 -16.99 -12.22 22.03
CA ASP A 276 -17.97 -11.21 22.47
C ASP A 276 -17.29 -9.82 22.61
N PRO A 277 -18.00 -8.71 22.34
CA PRO A 277 -17.51 -7.34 22.52
C PRO A 277 -16.76 -7.04 23.83
N ARG A 278 -17.16 -7.69 24.94
CA ARG A 278 -16.52 -7.56 26.27
C ARG A 278 -15.12 -8.18 26.35
N HIS A 279 -14.71 -8.92 25.31
CA HIS A 279 -13.42 -9.59 25.20
C HIS A 279 -12.64 -9.17 23.94
N SER A 280 -13.20 -8.30 23.08
CA SER A 280 -12.53 -7.83 21.85
C SER A 280 -11.95 -6.42 21.96
N ARG A 281 -12.23 -5.66 23.02
CA ARG A 281 -11.75 -4.28 23.23
C ARG A 281 -11.77 -3.85 24.70
N SER A 282 -11.07 -2.77 25.00
CA SER A 282 -10.95 -2.16 26.32
C SER A 282 -11.85 -0.93 26.53
N SER A 283 -12.79 -0.66 25.62
CA SER A 283 -13.64 0.54 25.61
C SER A 283 -15.09 0.21 25.22
N PRO A 284 -16.07 1.11 25.48
CA PRO A 284 -17.48 0.82 25.21
C PRO A 284 -17.78 0.50 23.75
N TYR A 285 -17.19 1.24 22.80
CA TYR A 285 -17.49 1.12 21.37
C TYR A 285 -16.30 0.62 20.57
N CYS A 286 -16.55 -0.13 19.50
CA CYS A 286 -15.48 -0.52 18.56
C CYS A 286 -14.90 0.68 17.80
N THR A 287 -15.62 1.80 17.76
CA THR A 287 -15.27 3.03 17.04
C THR A 287 -14.35 3.97 17.81
N ASP A 288 -14.01 3.68 19.07
CA ASP A 288 -13.22 4.58 19.92
C ASP A 288 -11.83 4.93 19.36
N VAL A 289 -11.28 4.09 18.47
CA VAL A 289 -10.04 4.37 17.71
C VAL A 289 -10.12 5.69 16.92
N ALA A 290 -11.28 6.04 16.37
CA ALA A 290 -11.49 7.21 15.54
C ALA A 290 -11.37 8.55 16.29
N ARG A 291 -11.40 8.52 17.63
CA ARG A 291 -11.19 9.71 18.47
C ARG A 291 -9.78 10.30 18.27
N VAL A 292 -8.79 9.53 17.79
CA VAL A 292 -7.42 10.03 17.52
C VAL A 292 -7.38 11.18 16.51
N VAL A 293 -8.26 11.16 15.50
CA VAL A 293 -8.39 12.23 14.48
C VAL A 293 -9.56 13.19 14.75
N ASN A 294 -10.25 13.02 15.87
CA ASN A 294 -11.50 13.74 16.20
C ASN A 294 -12.60 13.57 15.14
N ALA A 295 -12.68 12.41 14.48
CA ALA A 295 -13.79 12.09 13.59
C ALA A 295 -15.09 11.90 14.40
N PRO A 296 -16.23 12.52 14.03
CA PRO A 296 -17.50 12.28 14.68
C PRO A 296 -17.98 10.85 14.43
N ILE A 297 -18.66 10.28 15.43
CA ILE A 297 -19.14 8.91 15.42
C ILE A 297 -20.66 8.94 15.54
N PHE A 298 -21.33 8.31 14.58
CA PHE A 298 -22.79 8.18 14.52
C PHE A 298 -23.19 6.71 14.68
N HIS A 299 -23.63 6.36 15.89
CA HIS A 299 -24.17 5.04 16.21
C HIS A 299 -25.62 4.97 15.75
N VAL A 300 -26.01 3.91 15.05
CA VAL A 300 -27.36 3.78 14.53
C VAL A 300 -27.86 2.33 14.56
N ASN A 301 -29.13 2.16 14.94
CA ASN A 301 -29.77 0.86 15.00
C ASN A 301 -30.10 0.33 13.58
N GLY A 302 -29.51 -0.79 13.19
CA GLY A 302 -29.67 -1.39 11.86
C GLY A 302 -31.08 -1.89 11.53
N ASP A 303 -31.96 -2.08 12.52
CA ASP A 303 -33.38 -2.42 12.32
C ASP A 303 -34.26 -1.17 12.09
N ASP A 304 -33.70 0.04 12.01
CA ASP A 304 -34.40 1.29 11.66
C ASP A 304 -33.84 1.91 10.36
N PRO A 305 -34.42 1.61 9.18
CA PRO A 305 -33.86 2.04 7.91
C PRO A 305 -33.84 3.56 7.69
N GLU A 306 -34.81 4.28 8.23
CA GLU A 306 -34.88 5.75 8.07
C GLU A 306 -33.81 6.43 8.92
N ALA A 307 -33.59 5.99 10.16
CA ALA A 307 -32.47 6.44 10.99
C ALA A 307 -31.11 6.24 10.30
N VAL A 308 -30.89 5.06 9.68
CA VAL A 308 -29.64 4.80 8.97
C VAL A 308 -29.48 5.72 7.75
N MET A 309 -30.54 5.99 6.98
CA MET A 309 -30.42 6.90 5.82
C MET A 309 -30.05 8.33 6.23
N HIS A 310 -30.61 8.84 7.34
CA HIS A 310 -30.27 10.18 7.83
C HIS A 310 -28.81 10.25 8.27
N VAL A 311 -28.34 9.27 9.04
CA VAL A 311 -26.93 9.18 9.45
C VAL A 311 -25.99 9.10 8.24
N CYS A 312 -26.32 8.31 7.22
CA CYS A 312 -25.54 8.22 5.98
C CYS A 312 -25.49 9.54 5.20
N LYS A 313 -26.61 10.26 5.11
CA LYS A 313 -26.69 11.59 4.51
C LYS A 313 -25.82 12.58 5.28
N VAL A 314 -25.94 12.64 6.61
CA VAL A 314 -25.18 13.57 7.45
C VAL A 314 -23.67 13.27 7.40
N ALA A 315 -23.27 11.99 7.33
CA ALA A 315 -21.86 11.62 7.14
C ALA A 315 -21.30 12.07 5.78
N ALA A 316 -22.05 11.89 4.69
CA ALA A 316 -21.65 12.38 3.37
C ALA A 316 -21.59 13.92 3.31
N GLU A 317 -22.56 14.61 3.91
CA GLU A 317 -22.55 16.07 4.07
C GLU A 317 -21.37 16.55 4.93
N TRP A 318 -21.03 15.84 6.02
CA TRP A 318 -19.87 16.17 6.88
C TRP A 318 -18.56 16.08 6.10
N ARG A 319 -18.33 14.95 5.42
CA ARG A 319 -17.10 14.73 4.63
C ARG A 319 -16.97 15.79 3.54
N ALA A 320 -18.06 16.16 2.88
CA ALA A 320 -18.08 17.20 1.86
C ALA A 320 -17.97 18.64 2.40
N THR A 321 -18.31 18.89 3.67
CA THR A 321 -18.22 20.22 4.31
C THR A 321 -16.85 20.47 4.94
N PHE A 322 -16.33 19.48 5.68
CA PHE A 322 -15.14 19.64 6.53
C PHE A 322 -13.92 18.85 6.06
N HIS A 323 -14.02 18.08 4.98
CA HIS A 323 -12.90 17.31 4.39
C HIS A 323 -12.21 16.38 5.40
N LYS A 324 -13.00 15.78 6.30
CA LYS A 324 -12.55 14.95 7.43
C LYS A 324 -13.27 13.62 7.51
N ASP A 325 -12.61 12.66 8.14
CA ASP A 325 -13.16 11.34 8.42
C ASP A 325 -14.43 11.40 9.27
N VAL A 326 -15.31 10.41 9.12
CA VAL A 326 -16.56 10.24 9.87
C VAL A 326 -16.94 8.77 9.95
N ILE A 327 -17.46 8.34 11.09
CA ILE A 327 -17.76 6.94 11.37
C ILE A 327 -19.27 6.71 11.48
N ILE A 328 -19.77 5.72 10.74
CA ILE A 328 -21.13 5.18 10.84
C ILE A 328 -21.03 3.82 11.52
N ASP A 329 -21.53 3.70 12.75
CA ASP A 329 -21.58 2.45 13.50
C ASP A 329 -22.97 1.81 13.37
N ILE A 330 -23.10 0.84 12.46
CA ILE A 330 -24.38 0.15 12.21
C ILE A 330 -24.52 -1.01 13.21
N VAL A 331 -25.09 -0.68 14.37
CA VAL A 331 -25.36 -1.63 15.45
C VAL A 331 -26.43 -2.61 14.99
N SER A 332 -26.00 -3.85 14.79
CA SER A 332 -26.68 -4.88 14.00
C SER A 332 -26.40 -6.27 14.58
N TYR A 333 -26.68 -7.35 13.84
CA TYR A 333 -26.39 -8.73 14.27
C TYR A 333 -25.93 -9.61 13.10
N ARG A 334 -25.56 -10.86 13.40
CA ARG A 334 -25.24 -11.90 12.41
C ARG A 334 -26.28 -13.01 12.53
N ARG A 335 -27.00 -13.31 11.45
CA ARG A 335 -28.08 -14.33 11.45
C ARG A 335 -27.54 -15.75 11.67
N ASN A 336 -26.37 -16.03 11.08
CA ASN A 336 -25.73 -17.34 10.99
C ASN A 336 -24.45 -17.41 11.85
N GLY A 337 -23.70 -18.51 11.78
CA GLY A 337 -22.33 -18.59 12.29
C GLY A 337 -21.38 -17.58 11.63
N HIS A 338 -20.09 -17.60 11.98
CA HIS A 338 -19.11 -16.71 11.34
C HIS A 338 -19.04 -16.92 9.83
N ASN A 339 -19.24 -18.17 9.42
CA ASN A 339 -19.63 -18.59 8.08
C ASN A 339 -20.86 -19.50 8.21
N GLU A 340 -21.49 -19.86 7.10
CA GLU A 340 -22.85 -20.39 7.12
C GLU A 340 -22.97 -21.87 7.53
N ILE A 341 -21.85 -22.58 7.71
CA ILE A 341 -21.78 -23.96 8.24
C ILE A 341 -21.25 -24.03 9.70
N ASP A 342 -21.09 -22.88 10.36
CA ASP A 342 -20.65 -22.74 11.75
C ASP A 342 -21.87 -22.61 12.70
N GLU A 343 -21.86 -23.28 13.87
CA GLU A 343 -22.96 -23.24 14.85
C GLU A 343 -22.60 -22.35 16.06
N PRO A 344 -23.00 -21.07 16.05
CA PRO A 344 -22.59 -20.10 17.06
C PRO A 344 -23.26 -20.31 18.42
N MET A 345 -24.25 -21.18 18.56
CA MET A 345 -24.84 -21.51 19.87
C MET A 345 -23.88 -22.27 20.80
N PHE A 346 -22.76 -22.79 20.31
CA PHE A 346 -21.72 -23.37 21.17
C PHE A 346 -21.05 -22.32 22.07
N THR A 347 -20.99 -21.06 21.65
CA THR A 347 -20.30 -19.96 22.38
C THR A 347 -21.22 -18.78 22.72
N GLN A 348 -22.24 -18.49 21.90
CA GLN A 348 -23.19 -17.38 22.10
C GLN A 348 -24.68 -17.80 22.17
N PRO A 349 -25.07 -18.83 22.97
CA PRO A 349 -26.43 -19.39 22.95
C PRO A 349 -27.52 -18.37 23.28
N LEU A 350 -27.29 -17.43 24.20
CA LEU A 350 -28.28 -16.40 24.57
C LEU A 350 -28.48 -15.33 23.48
N MET A 351 -27.41 -14.96 22.78
CA MET A 351 -27.45 -14.02 21.66
C MET A 351 -28.24 -14.64 20.49
N TYR A 352 -27.89 -15.86 20.10
CA TYR A 352 -28.55 -16.52 18.97
C TYR A 352 -29.97 -17.00 19.29
N LYS A 353 -30.31 -17.28 20.55
CA LYS A 353 -31.71 -17.45 20.97
C LYS A 353 -32.54 -16.18 20.76
N LYS A 354 -31.97 -14.98 20.96
CA LYS A 354 -32.65 -13.72 20.61
C LYS A 354 -32.73 -13.54 19.09
N ILE A 355 -31.60 -13.68 18.38
CA ILE A 355 -31.52 -13.49 16.91
C ILE A 355 -32.50 -14.40 16.16
N ARG A 356 -32.63 -15.68 16.55
CA ARG A 356 -33.61 -16.62 15.96
C ARG A 356 -35.08 -16.15 16.11
N GLY A 357 -35.38 -15.26 17.06
CA GLY A 357 -36.68 -14.58 17.20
C GLY A 357 -36.77 -13.17 16.60
N THR A 358 -35.64 -12.53 16.25
CA THR A 358 -35.60 -11.19 15.63
C THR A 358 -36.09 -11.26 14.18
N LYS A 359 -37.11 -10.45 13.83
CA LYS A 359 -37.59 -10.29 12.45
C LYS A 359 -36.52 -9.59 11.57
N PRO A 360 -36.40 -9.91 10.27
CA PRO A 360 -35.53 -9.14 9.37
C PRO A 360 -35.96 -7.68 9.24
N ALA A 361 -34.99 -6.76 9.10
CA ALA A 361 -35.25 -5.33 8.93
C ALA A 361 -36.18 -5.03 7.73
N LEU A 362 -36.09 -5.83 6.66
CA LEU A 362 -37.00 -5.74 5.50
C LEU A 362 -38.47 -5.92 5.89
N ASP A 363 -38.78 -6.91 6.73
CA ASP A 363 -40.15 -7.20 7.13
C ASP A 363 -40.62 -6.25 8.23
N ILE A 364 -39.72 -5.73 9.08
CA ILE A 364 -40.04 -4.61 10.00
C ILE A 364 -40.50 -3.40 9.19
N TYR A 365 -39.70 -2.98 8.21
CA TYR A 365 -39.96 -1.77 7.43
C TYR A 365 -41.14 -1.92 6.46
N ALA A 366 -41.31 -3.09 5.83
CA ALA A 366 -42.49 -3.34 5.00
C ALA A 366 -43.81 -3.25 5.81
N ASN A 367 -43.84 -3.77 7.05
CA ASN A 367 -45.01 -3.64 7.91
C ASN A 367 -45.27 -2.19 8.35
N GLN A 368 -44.21 -1.40 8.61
CA GLN A 368 -44.33 0.04 8.86
C GLN A 368 -44.97 0.76 7.66
N LEU A 369 -44.43 0.58 6.45
CA LEU A 369 -44.92 1.27 5.25
C LEU A 369 -46.34 0.86 4.84
N ILE A 370 -46.77 -0.37 5.16
CA ILE A 370 -48.17 -0.80 5.03
C ILE A 370 -49.06 -0.09 6.06
N GLY A 371 -48.62 0.01 7.32
CA GLY A 371 -49.33 0.74 8.37
C GLY A 371 -49.45 2.25 8.12
N GLU A 372 -48.46 2.85 7.47
CA GLU A 372 -48.46 4.24 7.00
C GLU A 372 -49.28 4.47 5.71
N GLY A 373 -49.74 3.40 5.04
CA GLY A 373 -50.44 3.49 3.75
C GLY A 373 -49.54 3.88 2.56
N VAL A 374 -48.21 3.72 2.70
CA VAL A 374 -47.22 4.08 1.68
C VAL A 374 -47.07 2.99 0.61
N VAL A 375 -47.28 1.71 0.98
CA VAL A 375 -47.31 0.57 0.05
C VAL A 375 -48.38 -0.46 0.43
N THR A 376 -48.79 -1.31 -0.51
CA THR A 376 -49.62 -2.51 -0.21
C THR A 376 -48.78 -3.78 -0.04
N ALA A 377 -49.39 -4.85 0.50
CA ALA A 377 -48.73 -6.15 0.62
C ALA A 377 -48.39 -6.77 -0.75
N GLU A 378 -49.23 -6.53 -1.75
CA GLU A 378 -49.05 -6.96 -3.14
C GLU A 378 -47.88 -6.23 -3.80
N GLU A 379 -47.69 -4.94 -3.51
CA GLU A 379 -46.52 -4.18 -3.98
C GLU A 379 -45.23 -4.70 -3.35
N VAL A 380 -45.20 -4.93 -2.02
CA VAL A 380 -44.05 -5.53 -1.32
C VAL A 380 -43.70 -6.89 -1.92
N LYS A 381 -44.70 -7.74 -2.20
CA LYS A 381 -44.50 -9.03 -2.87
C LYS A 381 -43.96 -8.85 -4.29
N SER A 382 -44.55 -7.97 -5.09
CA SER A 382 -44.12 -7.69 -6.47
C SER A 382 -42.65 -7.25 -6.56
N VAL A 383 -42.17 -6.45 -5.60
CA VAL A 383 -40.75 -6.06 -5.53
C VAL A 383 -39.84 -7.23 -5.14
N LYS A 384 -40.28 -8.13 -4.24
CA LYS A 384 -39.56 -9.39 -3.89
C LYS A 384 -39.48 -10.32 -5.12
N ASP A 385 -40.63 -10.69 -5.69
CA ASP A 385 -40.75 -11.62 -6.83
C ASP A 385 -39.94 -11.14 -8.06
N LYS A 386 -39.93 -9.83 -8.33
CA LYS A 386 -39.19 -9.23 -9.44
C LYS A 386 -37.67 -9.33 -9.28
N TYR A 387 -37.14 -9.38 -8.07
CA TYR A 387 -35.70 -9.53 -7.84
C TYR A 387 -35.25 -11.00 -7.82
N GLU A 388 -36.07 -11.90 -7.28
CA GLU A 388 -35.87 -13.36 -7.40
C GLU A 388 -35.73 -13.76 -8.87
N LYS A 389 -36.63 -13.27 -9.75
CA LYS A 389 -36.56 -13.51 -11.19
C LYS A 389 -35.23 -13.04 -11.82
N ILE A 390 -34.73 -11.86 -11.45
CA ILE A 390 -33.45 -11.33 -11.96
C ILE A 390 -32.27 -12.21 -11.53
N CYS A 391 -32.34 -12.80 -10.33
CA CYS A 391 -31.30 -13.71 -9.85
C CYS A 391 -31.39 -15.08 -10.56
N GLU A 392 -32.59 -15.61 -10.78
CA GLU A 392 -32.80 -16.87 -11.51
C GLU A 392 -32.33 -16.75 -12.97
N GLU A 393 -32.70 -15.68 -13.68
CA GLU A 393 -32.24 -15.42 -15.07
C GLU A 393 -30.71 -15.36 -15.17
N ALA A 394 -30.04 -14.70 -14.21
CA ALA A 394 -28.58 -14.63 -14.18
C ALA A 394 -27.91 -15.93 -13.71
N PHE A 395 -28.59 -16.77 -12.92
CA PHE A 395 -28.10 -18.09 -12.51
C PHE A 395 -28.17 -19.09 -13.66
N GLU A 396 -29.24 -19.09 -14.47
CA GLU A 396 -29.29 -19.88 -15.70
C GLU A 396 -28.24 -19.41 -16.71
N GLN A 397 -27.98 -18.11 -16.83
CA GLN A 397 -26.84 -17.60 -17.62
C GLN A 397 -25.50 -18.13 -17.10
N ALA A 398 -25.26 -18.10 -15.78
CA ALA A 398 -24.00 -18.53 -15.17
C ALA A 398 -23.65 -20.01 -15.45
N LYS A 399 -24.65 -20.88 -15.68
CA LYS A 399 -24.44 -22.28 -16.09
C LYS A 399 -23.94 -22.46 -17.53
N THR A 400 -24.03 -21.42 -18.36
CA THR A 400 -23.56 -21.46 -19.76
C THR A 400 -22.11 -20.97 -19.91
N GLU A 401 -21.54 -20.37 -18.87
CA GLU A 401 -20.11 -20.05 -18.82
C GLU A 401 -19.29 -21.33 -18.59
N THR A 402 -18.18 -21.47 -19.31
CA THR A 402 -17.28 -22.63 -19.23
C THR A 402 -15.95 -22.35 -18.54
N HIS A 403 -15.62 -21.06 -18.34
CA HIS A 403 -14.36 -20.61 -17.75
C HIS A 403 -14.60 -19.34 -16.93
N ILE A 404 -13.76 -19.10 -15.90
CA ILE A 404 -13.65 -17.79 -15.24
C ILE A 404 -12.59 -16.91 -15.92
N LYS A 405 -12.61 -15.61 -15.61
CA LYS A 405 -11.61 -14.62 -16.06
C LYS A 405 -11.21 -13.77 -14.86
N TYR A 406 -9.95 -13.79 -14.47
CA TYR A 406 -9.44 -12.99 -13.36
C TYR A 406 -9.42 -11.49 -13.70
N LYS A 407 -9.21 -11.12 -14.97
CA LYS A 407 -9.25 -9.72 -15.40
C LYS A 407 -10.61 -9.03 -15.20
N ASP A 408 -11.71 -9.79 -15.11
CA ASP A 408 -13.04 -9.26 -14.81
C ASP A 408 -13.16 -8.68 -13.37
N TRP A 409 -12.13 -8.84 -12.55
CA TRP A 409 -12.04 -8.39 -11.16
C TRP A 409 -10.96 -7.32 -10.92
N ILE A 410 -10.38 -6.79 -12.00
CA ILE A 410 -9.41 -5.68 -11.98
C ILE A 410 -10.08 -4.41 -11.44
N ASP A 411 -9.58 -3.94 -10.31
CA ASP A 411 -10.01 -2.73 -9.60
C ASP A 411 -9.38 -1.42 -10.12
N SER A 412 -8.24 -1.49 -10.80
CA SER A 412 -7.56 -0.39 -11.50
C SER A 412 -7.26 -0.81 -12.95
N PRO A 413 -8.10 -0.48 -13.94
CA PRO A 413 -7.83 -0.77 -15.34
C PRO A 413 -6.81 0.23 -15.92
N TRP A 414 -5.67 -0.26 -16.39
CA TRP A 414 -4.64 0.54 -17.08
C TRP A 414 -4.91 0.59 -18.59
N SER A 415 -6.08 1.12 -18.98
CA SER A 415 -6.48 1.32 -20.38
C SER A 415 -5.40 2.10 -21.15
N GLY A 416 -5.11 1.72 -22.40
CA GLY A 416 -4.04 2.32 -23.20
C GLY A 416 -2.61 1.91 -22.82
N PHE A 417 -2.32 1.49 -21.58
CA PHE A 417 -0.93 1.27 -21.16
C PHE A 417 -0.24 0.09 -21.87
N PHE A 418 -0.97 -0.97 -22.19
CA PHE A 418 -0.44 -2.16 -22.89
C PHE A 418 -0.61 -2.09 -24.42
N GLU A 419 -1.30 -1.07 -24.93
CA GLU A 419 -1.63 -0.96 -26.36
C GLU A 419 -0.39 -0.49 -27.15
N GLY A 420 -0.11 -1.16 -28.27
CA GLY A 420 1.04 -0.84 -29.13
C GLY A 420 2.43 -1.17 -28.56
N LYS A 421 2.51 -1.79 -27.37
CA LYS A 421 3.78 -2.23 -26.77
C LYS A 421 4.11 -3.68 -27.07
N ASP A 422 5.37 -3.94 -27.31
CA ASP A 422 5.96 -5.28 -27.31
C ASP A 422 6.34 -5.67 -25.87
N PRO A 423 5.75 -6.72 -25.27
CA PRO A 423 6.10 -7.14 -23.90
C PRO A 423 7.52 -7.70 -23.78
N LEU A 424 8.18 -8.02 -24.90
CA LEU A 424 9.54 -8.57 -24.97
C LEU A 424 10.58 -7.49 -25.32
N LYS A 425 10.23 -6.21 -25.23
CA LYS A 425 11.15 -5.10 -25.51
C LYS A 425 11.14 -4.03 -24.43
N VAL A 426 12.33 -3.69 -23.93
CA VAL A 426 12.57 -2.61 -22.95
C VAL A 426 13.03 -1.36 -23.71
N ALA A 427 12.62 -0.17 -23.27
CA ALA A 427 13.18 1.07 -23.81
C ALA A 427 14.61 1.33 -23.28
N PRO A 428 15.50 2.02 -24.02
CA PRO A 428 16.84 2.37 -23.54
C PRO A 428 16.80 3.18 -22.24
N THR A 429 17.74 2.91 -21.32
CA THR A 429 17.81 3.60 -20.00
C THR A 429 18.92 4.65 -19.89
N GLY A 430 19.82 4.75 -20.87
CA GLY A 430 20.74 5.89 -21.00
C GLY A 430 20.01 7.23 -21.26
N VAL A 431 20.78 8.33 -21.25
CA VAL A 431 20.34 9.68 -21.64
C VAL A 431 21.47 10.48 -22.31
N ILE A 432 21.14 11.52 -23.08
CA ILE A 432 22.11 12.51 -23.57
C ILE A 432 22.85 13.20 -22.40
N GLU A 433 24.17 13.43 -22.56
CA GLU A 433 25.04 13.91 -21.48
C GLU A 433 24.58 15.29 -20.93
N GLU A 434 24.05 16.17 -21.78
CA GLU A 434 23.53 17.48 -21.41
C GLU A 434 22.39 17.40 -20.39
N THR A 435 21.64 16.30 -20.36
CA THR A 435 20.59 16.06 -19.36
C THR A 435 21.21 15.81 -17.99
N LEU A 436 22.25 14.97 -17.90
CA LEU A 436 23.02 14.74 -16.68
C LEU A 436 23.66 16.05 -16.19
N VAL A 437 24.31 16.80 -17.09
CA VAL A 437 24.97 18.07 -16.78
C VAL A 437 23.98 19.12 -16.28
N HIS A 438 22.81 19.25 -16.89
CA HIS A 438 21.76 20.19 -16.47
C HIS A 438 21.21 19.86 -15.07
N ILE A 439 20.84 18.59 -14.84
CA ILE A 439 20.29 18.15 -13.55
C ILE A 439 21.35 18.29 -12.47
N GLY A 440 22.59 17.85 -12.73
CA GLY A 440 23.72 17.99 -11.83
C GLY A 440 23.97 19.45 -11.44
N ASN A 441 23.97 20.39 -12.40
CA ASN A 441 24.13 21.82 -12.10
C ASN A 441 22.99 22.35 -11.22
N ARG A 442 21.72 22.04 -11.55
CA ARG A 442 20.55 22.48 -10.75
C ARG A 442 20.56 21.92 -9.33
N PHE A 443 20.91 20.64 -9.18
CA PHE A 443 20.92 19.92 -7.90
C PHE A 443 22.15 20.20 -7.01
N SER A 444 23.22 20.73 -7.62
CA SER A 444 24.43 21.20 -6.93
C SER A 444 24.44 22.71 -6.67
N SER A 445 23.37 23.42 -7.05
CA SER A 445 23.24 24.87 -6.83
C SER A 445 22.41 25.19 -5.58
N PRO A 446 22.67 26.33 -4.91
CA PRO A 446 21.71 26.90 -3.98
C PRO A 446 20.47 27.43 -4.73
N PRO A 447 19.37 27.77 -4.02
CA PRO A 447 18.18 28.38 -4.62
C PRO A 447 18.54 29.64 -5.42
N PRO A 448 17.86 29.96 -6.54
CA PRO A 448 18.21 31.13 -7.36
C PRO A 448 18.27 32.46 -6.59
N ASN A 449 17.44 32.62 -5.56
CA ASN A 449 17.39 33.81 -4.70
C ASN A 449 18.19 33.61 -3.38
N ALA A 450 19.35 32.94 -3.43
CA ALA A 450 20.17 32.58 -2.26
C ALA A 450 20.64 33.76 -1.38
N ALA A 451 20.58 35.01 -1.87
CA ALA A 451 20.85 36.20 -1.07
C ALA A 451 19.79 36.42 0.03
N GLU A 452 18.54 36.03 -0.25
CA GLU A 452 17.45 36.00 0.72
C GLU A 452 17.37 34.61 1.38
N PHE A 453 17.52 33.53 0.61
CA PHE A 453 17.39 32.16 1.12
C PHE A 453 18.63 31.71 1.92
N VAL A 454 18.60 31.87 3.24
CA VAL A 454 19.69 31.50 4.14
C VAL A 454 19.81 29.97 4.27
N ILE A 455 20.86 29.37 3.68
CA ILE A 455 21.18 27.94 3.79
C ILE A 455 22.18 27.65 4.93
N HIS A 456 22.07 26.45 5.52
CA HIS A 456 23.03 25.95 6.51
C HIS A 456 24.44 25.83 5.90
N LYS A 457 25.47 26.37 6.58
CA LYS A 457 26.87 26.34 6.11
C LYS A 457 27.40 24.92 5.83
N GLY A 458 26.86 23.91 6.51
CA GLY A 458 27.16 22.50 6.21
C GLY A 458 26.71 22.07 4.80
N LEU A 459 25.54 22.51 4.35
CA LEU A 459 24.98 22.19 3.04
C LEU A 459 25.74 22.84 1.88
N LEU A 460 26.27 24.06 2.07
CA LEU A 460 27.11 24.72 1.05
C LEU A 460 28.32 23.86 0.66
N ARG A 461 28.90 23.11 1.60
CA ARG A 461 29.99 22.15 1.32
C ARG A 461 29.52 20.92 0.55
N VAL A 462 28.31 20.43 0.82
CA VAL A 462 27.71 19.31 0.06
C VAL A 462 27.42 19.72 -1.38
N LEU A 463 26.83 20.91 -1.57
CA LEU A 463 26.57 21.49 -2.90
C LEU A 463 27.87 21.71 -3.69
N ALA A 464 28.91 22.27 -3.06
CA ALA A 464 30.23 22.43 -3.67
C ALA A 464 30.86 21.10 -4.08
N ALA A 465 30.85 20.07 -3.22
CA ALA A 465 31.40 18.76 -3.53
C ALA A 465 30.64 18.05 -4.68
N ARG A 466 29.32 18.23 -4.79
CA ARG A 466 28.55 17.75 -5.94
C ARG A 466 28.94 18.46 -7.24
N LYS A 467 29.21 19.77 -7.18
CA LYS A 467 29.69 20.54 -8.34
C LYS A 467 31.11 20.12 -8.76
N GLU A 468 31.99 19.85 -7.81
CA GLU A 468 33.33 19.29 -8.07
C GLU A 468 33.25 17.91 -8.76
N MET A 469 32.37 17.01 -8.29
CA MET A 469 32.16 15.72 -8.95
C MET A 469 31.63 15.88 -10.38
N LEU A 470 30.68 16.79 -10.59
CA LEU A 470 30.14 17.15 -11.91
C LEU A 470 31.20 17.73 -12.86
N GLU A 471 32.06 18.64 -12.40
CA GLU A 471 33.19 19.18 -13.18
C GLU A 471 34.19 18.09 -13.59
N ASN A 472 34.35 17.05 -12.77
CA ASN A 472 35.16 15.87 -13.07
C ASN A 472 34.42 14.77 -13.88
N LYS A 473 33.17 14.99 -14.32
CA LYS A 473 32.28 13.97 -14.93
C LYS A 473 32.13 12.67 -14.11
N THR A 474 32.07 12.82 -12.78
CA THR A 474 31.84 11.72 -11.83
C THR A 474 30.56 11.93 -11.04
N ILE A 475 30.00 10.84 -10.49
CA ILE A 475 28.79 10.88 -9.65
C ILE A 475 28.93 10.02 -8.39
N ASP A 476 28.36 10.50 -7.29
CA ASP A 476 28.01 9.71 -6.12
C ASP A 476 26.58 9.17 -6.20
N TRP A 477 26.16 8.43 -5.18
CA TRP A 477 24.83 7.82 -5.12
C TRP A 477 23.68 8.84 -5.14
N ALA A 478 23.88 10.03 -4.57
CA ALA A 478 22.87 11.08 -4.51
C ALA A 478 22.72 11.81 -5.85
N LEU A 479 23.84 12.04 -6.57
CA LEU A 479 23.81 12.56 -7.94
C LEU A 479 23.15 11.57 -8.90
N ALA A 480 23.45 10.26 -8.78
CA ALA A 480 22.82 9.21 -9.59
C ALA A 480 21.29 9.20 -9.43
N GLU A 481 20.81 9.23 -8.18
CA GLU A 481 19.38 9.26 -7.88
C GLU A 481 18.70 10.52 -8.42
N ALA A 482 19.31 11.68 -8.19
CA ALA A 482 18.81 12.95 -8.70
C ALA A 482 18.77 13.02 -10.23
N MET A 483 19.76 12.43 -10.92
CA MET A 483 19.78 12.33 -12.38
C MET A 483 18.74 11.34 -12.91
N ALA A 484 18.52 10.21 -12.23
CA ALA A 484 17.49 9.23 -12.61
C ALA A 484 16.09 9.83 -12.45
N PHE A 485 15.80 10.47 -11.32
CA PHE A 485 14.55 11.18 -11.10
C PHE A 485 14.41 12.36 -12.07
N GLY A 486 15.44 13.21 -12.21
CA GLY A 486 15.40 14.40 -13.05
C GLY A 486 15.21 14.12 -14.54
N SER A 487 15.75 13.01 -15.06
CA SER A 487 15.53 12.59 -16.45
C SER A 487 14.12 12.03 -16.66
N LEU A 488 13.61 11.21 -15.74
CA LEU A 488 12.22 10.74 -15.76
C LEU A 488 11.23 11.93 -15.70
N LEU A 489 11.49 12.92 -14.85
CA LEU A 489 10.68 14.15 -14.75
C LEU A 489 10.68 14.96 -16.06
N LYS A 490 11.81 14.99 -16.79
CA LYS A 490 11.92 15.57 -18.14
C LYS A 490 11.15 14.78 -19.20
N GLU A 491 11.05 13.46 -19.01
CA GLU A 491 10.32 12.52 -19.89
C GLU A 491 8.80 12.46 -19.61
N GLY A 492 8.29 13.35 -18.74
CA GLY A 492 6.86 13.41 -18.40
C GLY A 492 6.41 12.40 -17.33
N ILE A 493 7.35 11.72 -16.68
CA ILE A 493 7.07 10.69 -15.66
C ILE A 493 7.01 11.33 -14.27
N HIS A 494 5.88 11.19 -13.59
CA HIS A 494 5.75 11.58 -12.18
C HIS A 494 6.63 10.67 -11.30
N VAL A 495 7.47 11.27 -10.46
CA VAL A 495 8.24 10.56 -9.44
C VAL A 495 7.73 10.95 -8.05
N ARG A 496 7.38 9.96 -7.23
CA ARG A 496 7.02 10.09 -5.80
C ARG A 496 8.01 9.34 -4.92
N LEU A 497 8.58 10.01 -3.93
CA LEU A 497 9.43 9.44 -2.88
C LEU A 497 8.81 9.69 -1.50
N SER A 498 8.62 8.61 -0.75
CA SER A 498 7.90 8.57 0.52
C SER A 498 8.65 7.71 1.54
N GLY A 499 8.56 8.06 2.83
CA GLY A 499 9.23 7.36 3.93
C GLY A 499 9.78 8.30 5.00
N GLN A 500 10.43 7.73 6.00
CA GLN A 500 10.92 8.48 7.16
C GLN A 500 12.22 9.24 6.81
N ASP A 501 12.30 10.53 7.17
CA ASP A 501 13.43 11.44 6.87
C ASP A 501 13.83 11.59 5.38
N VAL A 502 13.07 11.03 4.42
CA VAL A 502 13.49 10.90 3.00
C VAL A 502 13.87 12.21 2.32
N GLU A 503 13.29 13.34 2.72
CA GLU A 503 13.61 14.68 2.19
C GLU A 503 15.10 15.05 2.39
N ARG A 504 15.67 14.64 3.53
CA ARG A 504 17.10 14.73 3.86
C ARG A 504 17.84 13.45 3.44
N GLY A 505 17.15 12.32 3.50
CA GLY A 505 17.69 10.97 3.61
C GLY A 505 18.23 10.72 5.03
N THR A 506 17.97 9.52 5.59
CA THR A 506 18.43 9.08 6.93
C THR A 506 19.91 9.46 7.15
N PHE A 507 20.77 9.03 6.23
CA PHE A 507 22.23 9.20 6.28
C PHE A 507 22.72 10.60 5.90
N SER A 508 21.82 11.59 5.72
CA SER A 508 22.11 12.96 5.29
C SER A 508 22.93 13.04 3.99
N HIS A 509 22.48 12.29 2.98
CA HIS A 509 23.12 12.21 1.66
C HIS A 509 22.29 12.89 0.56
N ARG A 510 20.97 12.83 0.67
CA ARG A 510 20.01 13.13 -0.41
C ARG A 510 19.70 14.61 -0.53
N HIS A 511 19.18 15.24 0.52
CA HIS A 511 18.86 16.67 0.54
C HIS A 511 18.04 17.15 -0.67
N HIS A 512 16.93 16.47 -0.97
CA HIS A 512 15.98 16.88 -2.02
C HIS A 512 15.10 18.06 -1.56
N VAL A 513 15.09 18.35 -0.26
CA VAL A 513 14.55 19.58 0.32
C VAL A 513 15.67 20.34 1.03
N LEU A 514 15.75 21.65 0.76
CA LEU A 514 16.64 22.59 1.43
C LEU A 514 15.79 23.50 2.33
N HIS A 515 16.15 23.66 3.60
CA HIS A 515 15.38 24.43 4.59
C HIS A 515 16.04 25.77 4.92
N HIS A 516 15.24 26.83 4.94
CA HIS A 516 15.66 28.17 5.33
C HIS A 516 16.06 28.21 6.81
N GLN A 517 17.21 28.79 7.15
CA GLN A 517 17.72 28.76 8.53
C GLN A 517 17.06 29.77 9.47
N THR A 518 16.40 30.80 8.94
CA THR A 518 15.82 31.91 9.73
C THR A 518 14.35 32.20 9.44
N VAL A 519 13.65 31.33 8.69
CA VAL A 519 12.22 31.48 8.34
C VAL A 519 11.57 30.09 8.42
N ASP A 520 10.54 29.94 9.25
CA ASP A 520 9.83 28.65 9.40
C ASP A 520 9.14 28.24 8.09
N LYS A 521 9.09 26.92 7.84
CA LYS A 521 8.47 26.26 6.66
C LYS A 521 8.94 26.72 5.27
N ALA A 522 9.80 27.73 5.17
CA ALA A 522 10.41 28.15 3.91
C ALA A 522 11.40 27.07 3.43
N THR A 523 11.03 26.40 2.35
CA THR A 523 11.81 25.31 1.74
C THR A 523 12.00 25.51 0.25
N TYR A 524 13.10 24.98 -0.29
CA TYR A 524 13.34 24.90 -1.73
C TYR A 524 13.58 23.44 -2.13
N ARG A 525 12.97 23.00 -3.25
CA ARG A 525 13.04 21.62 -3.74
C ARG A 525 13.66 21.60 -5.15
N PRO A 526 14.98 21.40 -5.31
CA PRO A 526 15.66 21.59 -6.60
C PRO A 526 15.08 20.72 -7.74
N LEU A 527 14.64 19.50 -7.44
CA LEU A 527 14.05 18.58 -8.43
C LEU A 527 12.64 18.99 -8.89
N CYS A 528 11.97 19.93 -8.21
CA CYS A 528 10.71 20.54 -8.66
C CYS A 528 10.93 21.73 -9.62
N HIS A 529 12.19 22.10 -9.90
CA HIS A 529 12.57 23.33 -10.60
C HIS A 529 13.71 23.08 -11.62
N LEU A 530 13.70 21.91 -12.27
CA LEU A 530 14.68 21.53 -13.29
C LEU A 530 14.31 22.13 -14.66
N TYR A 531 13.05 21.96 -15.08
CA TYR A 531 12.54 22.37 -16.40
C TYR A 531 11.19 23.09 -16.27
N PRO A 532 10.78 23.96 -17.21
CA PRO A 532 9.46 24.64 -17.16
C PRO A 532 8.27 23.70 -17.36
N ASP A 533 8.51 22.58 -18.03
CA ASP A 533 7.54 21.64 -18.59
C ASP A 533 7.66 20.22 -18.00
N GLN A 534 8.47 20.05 -16.95
CA GLN A 534 8.65 18.75 -16.28
C GLN A 534 7.34 18.21 -15.67
N ALA A 535 7.29 16.89 -15.53
CA ALA A 535 6.33 16.26 -14.63
C ALA A 535 6.55 16.72 -13.16
N PRO A 536 5.52 16.64 -12.31
CA PRO A 536 5.64 16.93 -10.89
C PRO A 536 6.63 15.97 -10.21
N TYR A 537 7.32 16.48 -9.19
CA TYR A 537 8.10 15.67 -8.25
C TYR A 537 7.47 15.77 -6.86
N THR A 538 7.09 14.62 -6.30
CA THR A 538 6.57 14.53 -4.93
C THR A 538 7.64 13.93 -4.03
N VAL A 539 8.10 14.70 -3.03
CA VAL A 539 8.93 14.17 -1.92
C VAL A 539 8.33 14.64 -0.61
N CYS A 540 8.14 13.69 0.30
CA CYS A 540 7.43 13.92 1.55
C CYS A 540 7.92 12.95 2.63
N ASN A 541 8.32 13.49 3.78
CA ASN A 541 8.54 12.69 4.98
C ASN A 541 7.22 12.05 5.43
N SER A 542 7.24 10.76 5.78
CA SER A 542 6.09 10.04 6.32
C SER A 542 5.92 10.24 7.82
N SER A 543 4.79 9.80 8.36
CA SER A 543 4.68 9.46 9.79
C SER A 543 5.60 8.29 10.14
N LEU A 544 5.81 8.06 11.45
CA LEU A 544 6.56 6.92 11.97
C LEU A 544 5.71 5.64 11.94
N SER A 545 5.43 5.17 10.73
CA SER A 545 4.63 3.99 10.39
C SER A 545 5.21 3.38 9.11
N GLU A 546 5.28 2.06 9.03
CA GLU A 546 5.61 1.34 7.80
C GLU A 546 4.41 0.54 7.25
N PHE A 547 3.54 -0.02 8.10
CA PHE A 547 2.40 -0.82 7.63
C PHE A 547 1.38 0.07 6.92
N GLY A 548 0.94 1.16 7.57
CA GLY A 548 0.11 2.19 6.95
C GLY A 548 0.78 2.84 5.73
N VAL A 549 2.05 3.22 5.82
CA VAL A 549 2.73 3.97 4.74
C VAL A 549 3.08 3.08 3.53
N LEU A 550 3.60 1.87 3.70
CA LEU A 550 3.89 0.96 2.57
C LEU A 550 2.60 0.52 1.86
N GLY A 551 1.52 0.30 2.62
CA GLY A 551 0.19 0.06 2.04
C GLY A 551 -0.28 1.24 1.19
N PHE A 552 -0.04 2.48 1.66
CA PHE A 552 -0.37 3.70 0.93
C PHE A 552 0.43 3.83 -0.38
N GLU A 553 1.75 3.66 -0.36
CA GLU A 553 2.56 3.77 -1.57
C GLU A 553 2.29 2.64 -2.58
N LEU A 554 1.99 1.43 -2.10
CA LEU A 554 1.43 0.36 -2.93
C LEU A 554 0.15 0.82 -3.63
N GLY A 555 -0.83 1.33 -2.87
CA GLY A 555 -2.09 1.84 -3.42
C GLY A 555 -1.87 2.94 -4.47
N TYR A 556 -0.92 3.84 -4.22
CA TYR A 556 -0.54 4.90 -5.15
C TYR A 556 0.03 4.32 -6.46
N SER A 557 0.91 3.32 -6.36
CA SER A 557 1.53 2.63 -7.52
C SER A 557 0.52 1.85 -8.39
N MET A 558 -0.64 1.50 -7.85
CA MET A 558 -1.70 0.77 -8.57
C MET A 558 -2.55 1.68 -9.47
N THR A 559 -2.50 3.00 -9.30
CA THR A 559 -3.38 3.94 -10.03
C THR A 559 -2.81 4.36 -11.39
N ASN A 560 -1.50 4.63 -11.49
CA ASN A 560 -0.87 5.05 -12.75
C ASN A 560 0.45 4.31 -12.99
N PRO A 561 0.57 3.49 -14.05
CA PRO A 561 1.80 2.75 -14.36
C PRO A 561 2.91 3.63 -14.95
N ASN A 562 2.62 4.85 -15.38
CA ASN A 562 3.59 5.81 -15.92
C ASN A 562 4.18 6.71 -14.81
N ALA A 563 4.34 6.17 -13.60
CA ALA A 563 4.88 6.87 -12.45
C ALA A 563 5.88 6.00 -11.69
N LEU A 564 6.96 6.60 -11.20
CA LEU A 564 7.92 5.97 -10.30
C LEU A 564 7.50 6.25 -8.86
N VAL A 565 7.03 5.22 -8.15
CA VAL A 565 6.61 5.33 -6.75
C VAL A 565 7.59 4.58 -5.87
N CYS A 566 8.32 5.32 -5.05
CA CYS A 566 9.38 4.82 -4.17
C CYS A 566 8.97 4.97 -2.69
N TRP A 567 9.04 3.87 -1.95
CA TRP A 567 9.01 3.87 -0.49
C TRP A 567 10.42 3.56 0.04
N GLU A 568 10.92 4.34 1.01
CA GLU A 568 12.21 4.09 1.68
C GLU A 568 12.01 3.81 3.17
N ALA A 569 12.54 2.67 3.63
CA ALA A 569 12.65 2.35 5.04
C ALA A 569 13.82 3.13 5.66
N GLN A 570 13.68 3.65 6.90
CA GLN A 570 14.76 4.42 7.54
C GLN A 570 16.07 3.59 7.66
N PHE A 571 15.92 2.32 8.02
CA PHE A 571 16.86 1.23 7.81
C PHE A 571 16.09 0.05 7.19
N GLY A 572 16.74 -0.74 6.34
CA GLY A 572 16.10 -1.86 5.64
C GLY A 572 15.51 -2.89 6.60
N ASP A 573 16.12 -3.04 7.77
CA ASP A 573 15.72 -3.92 8.88
C ASP A 573 14.25 -3.74 9.31
N PHE A 574 13.69 -2.54 9.19
CA PHE A 574 12.33 -2.19 9.63
C PHE A 574 11.21 -2.57 8.65
N ASN A 575 11.51 -3.14 7.47
CA ASN A 575 10.46 -3.57 6.53
C ASN A 575 9.51 -4.64 7.11
N ASN A 576 9.96 -5.35 8.16
CA ASN A 576 9.25 -6.43 8.81
C ASN A 576 7.98 -6.00 9.57
N THR A 577 7.80 -4.73 9.93
CA THR A 577 6.54 -4.23 10.52
C THR A 577 5.43 -4.15 9.46
N ALA A 578 5.80 -3.94 8.19
CA ALA A 578 4.90 -3.92 7.03
C ALA A 578 4.76 -5.29 6.33
N GLN A 579 5.21 -6.38 6.95
CA GLN A 579 5.28 -7.72 6.32
C GLN A 579 3.94 -8.18 5.70
N CYS A 580 2.80 -7.83 6.31
CA CYS A 580 1.47 -8.15 5.76
C CYS A 580 1.24 -7.53 4.36
N ILE A 581 1.77 -6.33 4.09
CA ILE A 581 1.68 -5.70 2.76
C ILE A 581 2.63 -6.43 1.79
N ILE A 582 3.85 -6.71 2.23
CA ILE A 582 4.88 -7.40 1.44
C ILE A 582 4.38 -8.78 0.99
N ASP A 583 3.90 -9.60 1.93
CA ASP A 583 3.42 -10.96 1.68
C ASP A 583 2.12 -10.94 0.85
N GLN A 584 1.13 -10.20 1.32
CA GLN A 584 -0.24 -10.38 0.86
C GLN A 584 -0.64 -9.46 -0.29
N PHE A 585 0.21 -8.51 -0.69
CA PHE A 585 -0.03 -7.68 -1.87
C PHE A 585 1.20 -7.56 -2.78
N VAL A 586 2.38 -7.23 -2.25
CA VAL A 586 3.56 -6.94 -3.11
C VAL A 586 4.09 -8.21 -3.78
N SER A 587 4.26 -9.31 -3.05
CA SER A 587 4.79 -10.58 -3.61
C SER A 587 3.78 -11.36 -4.46
N SER A 588 2.47 -11.16 -4.21
CA SER A 588 1.42 -12.09 -4.64
C SER A 588 0.21 -11.44 -5.30
N GLY A 589 0.13 -10.10 -5.38
CA GLY A 589 -0.99 -9.36 -5.96
C GLY A 589 -1.18 -9.59 -7.46
N GLN A 590 -0.10 -9.76 -8.22
CA GLN A 590 -0.20 -10.12 -9.64
C GLN A 590 -0.75 -11.54 -9.81
N ALA A 591 -0.26 -12.52 -9.05
CA ALA A 591 -0.72 -13.91 -9.16
C ALA A 591 -2.21 -14.05 -8.79
N LYS A 592 -2.64 -13.44 -7.69
CA LYS A 592 -4.00 -13.60 -7.16
C LYS A 592 -5.07 -12.77 -7.88
N TRP A 593 -4.72 -11.57 -8.33
CA TRP A 593 -5.69 -10.56 -8.79
C TRP A 593 -5.33 -9.90 -10.12
N VAL A 594 -4.32 -10.41 -10.83
CA VAL A 594 -3.72 -9.81 -12.06
C VAL A 594 -3.26 -8.36 -11.83
N ARG A 595 -3.01 -7.98 -10.57
CA ARG A 595 -2.61 -6.63 -10.17
C ARG A 595 -1.10 -6.44 -10.26
N GLN A 596 -0.63 -5.94 -11.40
CA GLN A 596 0.71 -5.37 -11.50
C GLN A 596 0.85 -4.12 -10.61
N SER A 597 2.06 -3.86 -10.13
CA SER A 597 2.47 -2.67 -9.36
C SER A 597 3.88 -2.27 -9.78
N GLY A 598 4.14 -0.95 -9.84
CA GLY A 598 5.47 -0.39 -10.13
C GLY A 598 6.25 0.02 -8.87
N LEU A 599 5.82 -0.38 -7.67
CA LEU A 599 6.39 0.06 -6.40
C LEU A 599 7.87 -0.31 -6.26
N VAL A 600 8.69 0.67 -5.89
CA VAL A 600 10.09 0.48 -5.52
C VAL A 600 10.22 0.55 -4.00
N MET A 601 10.86 -0.46 -3.39
CA MET A 601 11.19 -0.50 -1.97
C MET A 601 12.70 -0.30 -1.81
N LEU A 602 13.10 0.85 -1.24
CA LEU A 602 14.49 1.19 -0.94
C LEU A 602 14.79 0.78 0.51
N LEU A 603 15.69 -0.20 0.69
CA LEU A 603 15.95 -0.86 1.97
C LEU A 603 17.43 -0.72 2.38
N PRO A 604 17.78 0.26 3.25
CA PRO A 604 19.17 0.52 3.62
C PRO A 604 19.85 -0.67 4.33
N HIS A 605 20.85 -1.26 3.68
CA HIS A 605 21.47 -2.52 4.02
C HIS A 605 23.00 -2.40 4.13
N GLY A 606 23.62 -3.31 4.89
CA GLY A 606 25.08 -3.42 5.01
C GLY A 606 25.51 -3.81 6.42
N MET A 607 26.38 -4.81 6.55
CA MET A 607 26.92 -5.29 7.81
C MET A 607 28.06 -4.39 8.30
N GLU A 608 27.73 -3.23 8.86
CA GLU A 608 28.70 -2.16 9.20
C GLU A 608 29.02 -2.06 10.70
N GLY A 609 28.69 -3.11 11.47
CA GLY A 609 28.96 -3.19 12.91
C GLY A 609 28.03 -2.32 13.79
N MET A 610 26.84 -1.98 13.28
CA MET A 610 25.85 -1.12 13.95
C MET A 610 24.86 -1.88 14.87
N GLY A 611 24.99 -3.21 14.98
CA GLY A 611 24.05 -4.05 15.71
C GLY A 611 22.96 -4.68 14.82
N PRO A 612 22.10 -5.56 15.38
CA PRO A 612 21.21 -6.41 14.59
C PRO A 612 20.18 -5.64 13.77
N GLU A 613 19.55 -4.62 14.35
CA GLU A 613 18.41 -3.86 13.78
C GLU A 613 18.83 -2.71 12.85
N HIS A 614 20.11 -2.65 12.48
CA HIS A 614 20.69 -1.60 11.64
C HIS A 614 21.65 -2.19 10.58
N SER A 615 21.43 -3.44 10.17
CA SER A 615 22.37 -4.21 9.33
C SER A 615 21.71 -4.94 8.16
N SER A 616 20.59 -5.64 8.35
CA SER A 616 19.99 -6.54 7.37
C SER A 616 18.55 -6.19 7.02
N ALA A 617 18.32 -5.87 5.74
CA ALA A 617 16.99 -5.83 5.14
C ALA A 617 16.30 -7.21 5.06
N ARG A 618 16.98 -8.29 5.48
CA ARG A 618 16.52 -9.69 5.40
C ARG A 618 16.21 -10.12 3.97
N VAL A 619 17.16 -9.87 3.06
CA VAL A 619 17.07 -10.26 1.65
C VAL A 619 16.76 -11.75 1.48
N GLU A 620 17.18 -12.61 2.42
CA GLU A 620 16.82 -14.03 2.45
C GLU A 620 15.30 -14.29 2.37
N ARG A 621 14.48 -13.40 2.95
CA ARG A 621 13.01 -13.51 2.95
C ARG A 621 12.41 -13.10 1.61
N PHE A 622 12.89 -12.00 1.02
CA PHE A 622 12.46 -11.56 -0.31
C PHE A 622 12.83 -12.61 -1.38
N LEU A 623 14.01 -13.23 -1.24
CA LEU A 623 14.48 -14.29 -2.14
C LEU A 623 13.75 -15.62 -1.93
N GLN A 624 13.37 -15.97 -0.70
CA GLN A 624 12.51 -17.12 -0.41
C GLN A 624 11.11 -17.00 -1.04
N MET A 625 10.64 -15.78 -1.27
CA MET A 625 9.33 -15.47 -1.84
C MET A 625 9.39 -15.11 -3.33
N CYS A 626 10.54 -15.27 -4.00
CA CYS A 626 10.65 -15.20 -5.46
C CYS A 626 9.94 -16.40 -6.12
N SER A 627 9.24 -16.15 -7.22
CA SER A 627 8.47 -17.18 -7.94
C SER A 627 9.24 -17.92 -9.04
N ASP A 628 10.57 -18.04 -8.95
CA ASP A 628 11.39 -18.78 -9.90
C ASP A 628 11.90 -20.11 -9.32
N ASP A 629 11.89 -21.16 -10.16
CA ASP A 629 12.35 -22.50 -9.80
C ASP A 629 13.89 -22.57 -9.85
N PRO A 630 14.58 -23.01 -8.77
CA PRO A 630 16.03 -23.14 -8.75
C PRO A 630 16.59 -24.28 -9.62
N ASP A 631 15.78 -25.30 -9.92
CA ASP A 631 16.17 -26.49 -10.68
C ASP A 631 15.88 -26.32 -12.18
N TYR A 632 15.43 -25.13 -12.61
CA TYR A 632 15.08 -24.79 -13.99
C TYR A 632 16.00 -23.72 -14.59
N PHE A 633 16.69 -24.08 -15.68
CA PHE A 633 17.43 -23.14 -16.53
C PHE A 633 16.51 -22.67 -17.67
N PRO A 634 16.14 -21.37 -17.78
CA PRO A 634 15.25 -20.89 -18.84
C PRO A 634 15.85 -21.02 -20.26
N PRO A 635 15.04 -21.15 -21.33
CA PRO A 635 15.54 -21.26 -22.70
C PRO A 635 16.38 -20.05 -23.16
N GLU A 636 17.64 -20.31 -23.53
CA GLU A 636 18.56 -19.28 -24.07
C GLU A 636 18.02 -18.69 -25.37
N SER A 637 17.91 -17.36 -25.41
CA SER A 637 17.32 -16.57 -26.50
C SER A 637 17.71 -15.10 -26.36
N ASP A 638 17.58 -14.32 -27.43
CA ASP A 638 17.84 -12.86 -27.39
C ASP A 638 16.91 -12.12 -26.41
N GLU A 639 15.78 -12.74 -26.05
CA GLU A 639 14.75 -12.24 -25.15
C GLU A 639 14.90 -12.75 -23.70
N PHE A 640 15.99 -13.46 -23.38
CA PHE A 640 16.18 -14.18 -22.11
C PHE A 640 15.88 -13.33 -20.87
N ALA A 641 16.55 -12.18 -20.74
CA ALA A 641 16.45 -11.34 -19.56
C ALA A 641 15.06 -10.72 -19.38
N ILE A 642 14.37 -10.36 -20.47
CA ILE A 642 13.04 -9.74 -20.40
C ILE A 642 11.94 -10.78 -20.12
N ARG A 643 12.08 -12.01 -20.63
CA ARG A 643 11.21 -13.15 -20.26
C ARG A 643 11.30 -13.43 -18.76
N GLN A 644 12.52 -13.56 -18.22
CA GLN A 644 12.71 -13.71 -16.77
C GLN A 644 12.06 -12.56 -15.96
N LEU A 645 12.20 -11.31 -16.40
CA LEU A 645 11.60 -10.14 -15.74
C LEU A 645 10.07 -10.09 -15.88
N HIS A 646 9.50 -10.68 -16.93
CA HIS A 646 8.07 -10.81 -17.14
C HIS A 646 7.44 -11.89 -16.25
N ASP A 647 8.13 -13.01 -16.07
CA ASP A 647 7.56 -14.20 -15.42
C ASP A 647 7.73 -14.19 -13.89
N ILE A 648 8.79 -13.56 -13.36
CA ILE A 648 9.01 -13.39 -11.91
C ILE A 648 7.91 -12.55 -11.25
N ASN A 649 7.57 -12.80 -9.98
CA ASN A 649 6.66 -11.93 -9.23
C ASN A 649 7.23 -10.53 -8.93
N TRP A 650 8.52 -10.43 -8.61
CA TRP A 650 9.22 -9.16 -8.33
C TRP A 650 10.71 -9.19 -8.67
N ILE A 651 11.37 -8.03 -8.67
CA ILE A 651 12.80 -7.88 -8.94
C ILE A 651 13.53 -7.63 -7.60
N VAL A 652 14.66 -8.29 -7.36
CA VAL A 652 15.51 -8.08 -6.17
C VAL A 652 16.93 -7.72 -6.61
N ALA A 653 17.41 -6.54 -6.21
CA ALA A 653 18.70 -6.00 -6.61
C ALA A 653 19.47 -5.36 -5.44
N ASN A 654 20.80 -5.33 -5.57
CA ASN A 654 21.75 -4.85 -4.56
C ASN A 654 22.96 -4.25 -5.28
N CYS A 655 22.76 -3.04 -5.81
CA CYS A 655 23.74 -2.39 -6.67
C CYS A 655 25.03 -2.03 -5.92
N SER A 656 26.18 -2.12 -6.59
CA SER A 656 27.47 -1.66 -6.06
C SER A 656 27.95 -0.33 -6.63
N THR A 657 27.44 0.11 -7.80
CA THR A 657 27.82 1.39 -8.42
C THR A 657 26.65 2.39 -8.56
N PRO A 658 26.92 3.70 -8.49
CA PRO A 658 25.90 4.73 -8.69
C PRO A 658 25.24 4.68 -10.09
N GLY A 659 26.02 4.44 -11.15
CA GLY A 659 25.50 4.34 -12.52
C GLY A 659 24.53 3.16 -12.70
N ASN A 660 24.77 2.03 -12.03
CA ASN A 660 23.86 0.90 -12.09
C ASN A 660 22.55 1.16 -11.31
N TYR A 661 22.60 1.93 -10.21
CA TYR A 661 21.40 2.39 -9.51
C TYR A 661 20.57 3.38 -10.37
N PHE A 662 21.22 4.30 -11.10
CA PHE A 662 20.55 5.18 -12.07
C PHE A 662 19.77 4.38 -13.12
N HIS A 663 20.42 3.39 -13.74
CA HIS A 663 19.76 2.52 -14.74
C HIS A 663 18.65 1.67 -14.14
N LEU A 664 18.81 1.15 -12.93
CA LEU A 664 17.80 0.33 -12.27
C LEU A 664 16.48 1.11 -12.07
N LEU A 665 16.57 2.36 -11.60
CA LEU A 665 15.41 3.24 -11.40
C LEU A 665 14.72 3.61 -12.73
N ARG A 666 15.49 3.86 -13.80
CA ARG A 666 14.93 4.16 -15.13
C ARG A 666 14.33 2.91 -15.79
N ARG A 667 14.96 1.74 -15.63
CA ARG A 667 14.46 0.44 -16.12
C ARG A 667 13.07 0.13 -15.60
N GLN A 668 12.77 0.47 -14.34
CA GLN A 668 11.46 0.30 -13.72
C GLN A 668 10.31 0.96 -14.51
N ILE A 669 10.59 2.05 -15.22
CA ILE A 669 9.63 2.76 -16.07
C ILE A 669 9.72 2.30 -17.54
N ALA A 670 10.93 2.02 -18.02
CA ALA A 670 11.22 1.56 -19.38
C ALA A 670 10.71 0.14 -19.71
N LEU A 671 10.38 -0.67 -18.71
CA LEU A 671 9.70 -1.96 -18.89
C LEU A 671 8.32 -1.77 -19.56
N PRO A 672 7.87 -2.70 -20.43
CA PRO A 672 6.55 -2.65 -21.05
C PRO A 672 5.41 -3.06 -20.09
N PHE A 673 5.75 -3.67 -18.94
CA PHE A 673 4.89 -4.06 -17.83
C PHE A 673 5.40 -3.47 -16.51
N ARG A 674 4.76 -3.78 -15.37
CA ARG A 674 5.22 -3.39 -14.03
C ARG A 674 5.36 -4.58 -13.08
N LYS A 675 6.48 -4.59 -12.35
CA LYS A 675 6.81 -5.51 -11.25
C LYS A 675 7.27 -4.68 -10.05
N PRO A 676 7.01 -5.10 -8.81
CA PRO A 676 7.68 -4.51 -7.66
C PRO A 676 9.20 -4.69 -7.74
N LEU A 677 9.94 -3.72 -7.20
CA LEU A 677 11.39 -3.69 -7.21
C LEU A 677 11.92 -3.49 -5.79
N ILE A 678 12.60 -4.51 -5.27
CA ILE A 678 13.26 -4.50 -3.97
C ILE A 678 14.73 -4.11 -4.19
N VAL A 679 15.16 -2.97 -3.64
CA VAL A 679 16.53 -2.47 -3.76
C VAL A 679 17.18 -2.43 -2.39
N LEU A 680 18.25 -3.20 -2.22
CA LEU A 680 19.14 -3.04 -1.07
C LEU A 680 19.98 -1.78 -1.29
N THR A 681 19.59 -0.67 -0.67
CA THR A 681 20.32 0.60 -0.79
C THR A 681 21.49 0.63 0.20
N PRO A 682 22.61 1.29 -0.12
CA PRO A 682 23.79 1.25 0.72
C PRO A 682 23.76 2.29 1.85
N LYS A 683 24.64 2.10 2.84
CA LYS A 683 24.87 3.06 3.94
C LYS A 683 26.27 3.66 3.85
N SER A 684 27.32 2.84 3.96
CA SER A 684 28.71 3.28 3.76
C SER A 684 29.03 3.71 2.33
N LEU A 685 28.50 3.01 1.30
CA LEU A 685 28.85 3.31 -0.10
C LEU A 685 28.39 4.69 -0.56
N LEU A 686 27.37 5.27 0.08
CA LEU A 686 26.90 6.65 -0.15
C LEU A 686 28.04 7.69 -0.09
N ARG A 687 29.15 7.39 0.59
CA ARG A 687 30.34 8.25 0.67
C ARG A 687 31.66 7.54 0.38
N HIS A 688 31.65 6.25 0.02
CA HIS A 688 32.88 5.50 -0.23
C HIS A 688 33.61 6.05 -1.48
N PRO A 689 34.93 6.31 -1.45
CA PRO A 689 35.62 7.00 -2.54
C PRO A 689 35.66 6.19 -3.84
N GLU A 690 35.76 4.87 -3.76
CA GLU A 690 35.67 3.98 -4.94
C GLU A 690 34.23 3.63 -5.34
N CYS A 691 33.21 4.12 -4.62
CA CYS A 691 31.81 4.05 -5.03
C CYS A 691 31.45 5.31 -5.83
N ARG A 692 31.99 5.41 -7.04
CA ARG A 692 31.72 6.47 -8.01
C ARG A 692 31.53 5.83 -9.39
N SER A 693 30.72 6.48 -10.22
CA SER A 693 30.58 6.16 -11.64
C SER A 693 30.96 7.37 -12.49
N ASN A 694 31.42 7.13 -13.72
CA ASN A 694 31.57 8.16 -14.75
C ASN A 694 30.23 8.47 -15.43
N PHE A 695 30.10 9.63 -16.06
CA PHE A 695 28.96 9.97 -16.90
C PHE A 695 28.79 8.99 -18.08
N SER A 696 29.89 8.44 -18.62
CA SER A 696 29.86 7.44 -19.69
C SER A 696 29.24 6.09 -19.29
N GLU A 697 28.93 5.87 -18.01
CA GLU A 697 28.17 4.71 -17.53
C GLU A 697 26.64 4.94 -17.58
N MET A 698 26.18 6.14 -17.99
CA MET A 698 24.77 6.56 -18.01
C MET A 698 24.32 7.19 -19.34
N THR A 699 25.21 7.35 -20.30
CA THR A 699 24.90 7.97 -21.61
C THR A 699 24.14 7.03 -22.56
N ASP A 700 23.64 7.55 -23.67
CA ASP A 700 22.98 6.74 -24.71
C ASP A 700 23.79 5.48 -25.08
N GLY A 701 23.11 4.34 -25.21
CA GLY A 701 23.73 3.03 -25.43
C GLY A 701 24.14 2.28 -24.14
N THR A 702 24.00 2.88 -22.96
CA THR A 702 24.23 2.19 -21.67
C THR A 702 22.94 1.64 -21.06
N GLU A 703 23.07 0.57 -20.27
CA GLU A 703 21.98 -0.13 -19.61
C GLU A 703 22.38 -0.77 -18.26
N PHE A 704 21.37 -1.19 -17.50
CA PHE A 704 21.54 -1.88 -16.21
C PHE A 704 22.32 -3.20 -16.34
N GLN A 705 23.48 -3.27 -15.69
CA GLN A 705 24.32 -4.46 -15.65
C GLN A 705 23.79 -5.43 -14.58
N ARG A 706 23.20 -6.55 -15.02
CA ARG A 706 22.70 -7.62 -14.12
C ARG A 706 23.84 -8.31 -13.34
N LEU A 707 24.99 -8.47 -13.98
CA LEU A 707 26.24 -8.96 -13.42
C LEU A 707 27.38 -8.07 -13.93
N ILE A 708 28.28 -7.62 -13.06
CA ILE A 708 29.47 -6.85 -13.44
C ILE A 708 30.71 -7.75 -13.27
N PRO A 709 31.39 -8.15 -14.36
CA PRO A 709 32.52 -9.06 -14.30
C PRO A 709 33.79 -8.38 -13.77
N ASP A 710 34.79 -9.19 -13.40
CA ASP A 710 36.11 -8.69 -13.09
C ASP A 710 36.86 -8.25 -14.36
N ALA A 711 37.29 -6.98 -14.39
CA ALA A 711 37.95 -6.38 -15.53
C ALA A 711 39.47 -6.64 -15.60
N LEU A 712 40.15 -6.75 -14.45
CA LEU A 712 41.61 -6.87 -14.39
C LEU A 712 42.08 -8.29 -14.74
N THR A 713 41.36 -9.29 -14.27
CA THR A 713 41.65 -10.72 -14.56
C THR A 713 41.19 -11.17 -15.95
N ALA A 714 40.40 -10.35 -16.66
CA ALA A 714 39.89 -10.70 -17.98
C ALA A 714 40.99 -10.85 -19.04
N GLU A 715 42.15 -10.20 -18.85
CA GLU A 715 43.29 -10.27 -19.78
C GLU A 715 44.01 -11.62 -19.75
N ASN A 716 43.98 -12.35 -18.62
CA ASN A 716 44.57 -13.68 -18.51
C ASN A 716 43.72 -14.63 -17.63
N PRO A 717 42.57 -15.10 -18.12
CA PRO A 717 41.66 -15.93 -17.33
C PRO A 717 42.25 -17.28 -16.91
N ASN A 718 43.31 -17.75 -17.57
CA ASN A 718 44.00 -19.00 -17.24
C ASN A 718 44.93 -18.89 -16.02
N ALA A 719 45.32 -17.68 -15.61
CA ALA A 719 46.09 -17.45 -14.39
C ALA A 719 45.22 -17.44 -13.11
N VAL A 720 43.91 -17.26 -13.26
CA VAL A 720 42.95 -17.20 -12.16
C VAL A 720 42.74 -18.58 -11.54
N LYS A 721 43.00 -18.68 -10.23
CA LYS A 721 42.80 -19.88 -9.42
C LYS A 721 41.44 -19.91 -8.73
N ARG A 722 40.82 -18.74 -8.52
CA ARG A 722 39.53 -18.59 -7.85
C ARG A 722 38.75 -17.41 -8.44
N ILE A 723 37.46 -17.60 -8.69
CA ILE A 723 36.51 -16.51 -8.92
C ILE A 723 35.58 -16.40 -7.72
N ILE A 724 35.47 -15.18 -7.18
CA ILE A 724 34.60 -14.83 -6.07
C ILE A 724 33.39 -14.08 -6.62
N PHE A 725 32.22 -14.69 -6.50
CA PHE A 725 30.95 -14.04 -6.72
C PHE A 725 30.47 -13.38 -5.42
N CYS A 726 30.03 -12.13 -5.51
CA CYS A 726 29.48 -11.39 -4.38
C CYS A 726 28.38 -10.40 -4.82
N THR A 727 27.78 -9.68 -3.88
CA THR A 727 26.74 -8.67 -4.16
C THR A 727 26.85 -7.48 -3.19
N GLY A 728 26.47 -6.27 -3.63
CA GLY A 728 26.50 -5.07 -2.78
C GLY A 728 27.87 -4.71 -2.18
N ARG A 729 27.86 -4.21 -0.94
CA ARG A 729 29.02 -3.53 -0.32
C ARG A 729 30.27 -4.39 -0.10
N VAL A 730 30.11 -5.71 0.11
CA VAL A 730 31.23 -6.61 0.44
C VAL A 730 32.28 -6.68 -0.68
N TYR A 731 31.88 -6.36 -1.92
CA TYR A 731 32.79 -6.19 -3.06
C TYR A 731 33.98 -5.26 -2.74
N TYR A 732 33.74 -4.13 -2.05
CA TYR A 732 34.80 -3.16 -1.77
C TYR A 732 35.79 -3.65 -0.72
N ASP A 733 35.33 -4.41 0.27
CA ASP A 733 36.20 -5.03 1.28
C ASP A 733 37.05 -6.16 0.64
N LEU A 734 36.43 -6.97 -0.22
CA LEU A 734 37.11 -8.04 -1.00
C LEU A 734 38.15 -7.45 -1.98
N LEU A 735 37.79 -6.42 -2.73
CA LEU A 735 38.66 -5.73 -3.69
C LEU A 735 39.89 -5.15 -2.99
N LYS A 736 39.71 -4.52 -1.81
CA LYS A 736 40.81 -4.04 -1.00
C LYS A 736 41.70 -5.20 -0.53
N ALA A 737 41.11 -6.26 0.03
CA ALA A 737 41.85 -7.41 0.55
C ALA A 737 42.66 -8.14 -0.55
N ARG A 738 42.17 -8.18 -1.80
CA ARG A 738 42.91 -8.73 -2.94
C ARG A 738 44.14 -7.90 -3.30
N ARG A 739 43.99 -6.58 -3.42
CA ARG A 739 45.08 -5.63 -3.73
C ARG A 739 46.13 -5.61 -2.63
N ASP A 740 45.71 -5.54 -1.37
CA ASP A 740 46.59 -5.59 -0.18
C ASP A 740 47.49 -6.85 -0.17
N ARG A 741 47.03 -7.93 -0.82
CA ARG A 741 47.72 -9.24 -0.90
C ARG A 741 48.36 -9.51 -2.26
N GLN A 742 48.30 -8.56 -3.20
CA GLN A 742 48.88 -8.65 -4.55
C GLN A 742 48.31 -9.82 -5.38
N LEU A 743 47.04 -10.18 -5.17
CA LEU A 743 46.39 -11.34 -5.79
C LEU A 743 45.59 -11.02 -7.07
N ASP A 744 45.76 -9.82 -7.64
CA ASP A 744 45.01 -9.33 -8.81
C ASP A 744 45.16 -10.18 -10.08
N SER A 745 46.19 -11.03 -10.19
CA SER A 745 46.37 -11.99 -11.28
C SER A 745 45.74 -13.37 -11.03
N SER A 746 45.39 -13.67 -9.77
CA SER A 746 45.03 -15.02 -9.32
C SER A 746 43.58 -15.14 -8.81
N ILE A 747 42.93 -14.02 -8.49
CA ILE A 747 41.54 -13.97 -7.98
C ILE A 747 40.71 -12.99 -8.78
N ALA A 748 39.65 -13.47 -9.44
CA ALA A 748 38.61 -12.63 -10.02
C ALA A 748 37.52 -12.30 -8.98
N ILE A 749 36.96 -11.08 -8.99
CA ILE A 749 35.84 -10.69 -8.12
C ILE A 749 34.71 -10.12 -8.98
N SER A 750 33.65 -10.91 -9.16
CA SER A 750 32.53 -10.60 -10.07
C SER A 750 31.22 -10.40 -9.28
N ARG A 751 30.44 -9.38 -9.64
CA ARG A 751 29.31 -8.89 -8.85
C ARG A 751 27.98 -9.29 -9.45
N ILE A 752 27.10 -9.91 -8.67
CA ILE A 752 25.68 -10.08 -9.02
C ILE A 752 24.90 -8.89 -8.47
N GLU A 753 24.43 -8.01 -9.35
CA GLU A 753 23.74 -6.76 -9.01
C GLU A 753 22.21 -6.97 -8.98
N GLN A 754 21.68 -7.77 -9.92
CA GLN A 754 20.33 -8.31 -9.86
C GLN A 754 20.40 -9.75 -9.35
N ILE A 755 19.86 -9.98 -8.16
CA ILE A 755 19.85 -11.29 -7.51
C ILE A 755 18.65 -12.11 -7.99
N SER A 756 17.48 -11.47 -8.10
CA SER A 756 16.27 -12.05 -8.71
C SER A 756 15.68 -11.12 -9.80
N PRO A 757 15.30 -11.63 -10.98
CA PRO A 757 15.57 -12.98 -11.47
C PRO A 757 17.06 -13.27 -11.57
N PHE A 758 17.46 -14.50 -11.23
CA PHE A 758 18.86 -14.90 -11.23
C PHE A 758 19.45 -14.90 -12.66
N PRO A 759 20.59 -14.24 -12.91
CA PRO A 759 21.16 -14.09 -14.25
C PRO A 759 21.96 -15.35 -14.66
N TYR A 760 21.25 -16.47 -14.83
CA TYR A 760 21.81 -17.79 -15.19
C TYR A 760 22.76 -17.72 -16.41
N ASP A 761 22.38 -16.96 -17.44
CA ASP A 761 23.14 -16.72 -18.66
C ASP A 761 24.51 -16.07 -18.39
N LEU A 762 24.53 -14.98 -17.62
CA LEU A 762 25.77 -14.25 -17.30
C LEU A 762 26.64 -15.03 -16.32
N VAL A 763 26.02 -15.72 -15.35
CA VAL A 763 26.74 -16.57 -14.38
C VAL A 763 27.42 -17.76 -15.09
N LYS A 764 26.71 -18.42 -16.01
CA LYS A 764 27.24 -19.49 -16.87
C LYS A 764 28.40 -19.00 -17.73
N ALA A 765 28.26 -17.84 -18.38
CA ALA A 765 29.31 -17.25 -19.20
C ALA A 765 30.56 -16.85 -18.39
N GLU A 766 30.39 -16.16 -17.25
CA GLU A 766 31.51 -15.75 -16.39
C GLU A 766 32.19 -16.96 -15.72
N CYS A 767 31.43 -18.01 -15.36
CA CYS A 767 32.03 -19.28 -14.91
C CYS A 767 32.86 -19.95 -16.02
N ALA A 768 32.39 -19.92 -17.27
CA ALA A 768 33.08 -20.53 -18.41
C ALA A 768 34.39 -19.81 -18.79
N LYS A 769 34.45 -18.48 -18.59
CA LYS A 769 35.63 -17.63 -18.81
C LYS A 769 36.85 -18.05 -17.99
N TYR A 770 36.65 -18.53 -16.76
CA TYR A 770 37.71 -18.96 -15.85
C TYR A 770 37.65 -20.49 -15.58
N PRO A 771 37.96 -21.36 -16.56
CA PRO A 771 37.63 -22.79 -16.50
C PRO A 771 38.41 -23.57 -15.43
N ASN A 772 39.59 -23.09 -15.03
CA ASN A 772 40.46 -23.73 -14.03
C ASN A 772 40.22 -23.23 -12.60
N ALA A 773 39.37 -22.22 -12.41
CA ALA A 773 39.19 -21.56 -11.13
C ALA A 773 38.19 -22.29 -10.21
N GLU A 774 38.44 -22.26 -8.90
CA GLU A 774 37.42 -22.50 -7.87
C GLU A 774 36.30 -21.45 -7.97
N LEU A 775 35.06 -21.86 -7.73
CA LEU A 775 33.90 -20.98 -7.71
C LEU A 775 33.49 -20.72 -6.25
N VAL A 776 33.61 -19.47 -5.79
CA VAL A 776 33.27 -19.06 -4.43
C VAL A 776 32.08 -18.10 -4.44
N TRP A 777 31.14 -18.25 -3.50
CA TRP A 777 30.22 -17.18 -3.10
C TRP A 777 30.71 -16.53 -1.80
N ALA A 778 30.92 -15.22 -1.83
CA ALA A 778 31.30 -14.42 -0.66
C ALA A 778 30.21 -13.43 -0.27
N GLN A 779 29.72 -13.51 0.97
CA GLN A 779 28.73 -12.59 1.53
C GLN A 779 29.07 -12.20 2.98
N GLU A 780 28.63 -11.02 3.40
CA GLU A 780 28.88 -10.50 4.75
C GLU A 780 27.85 -10.96 5.79
N GLU A 781 26.71 -11.45 5.34
CA GLU A 781 25.63 -12.01 6.15
C GLU A 781 25.90 -13.47 6.56
N HIS A 782 25.33 -13.89 7.68
CA HIS A 782 25.39 -15.28 8.17
C HIS A 782 24.88 -16.27 7.11
N LYS A 783 25.43 -17.49 7.07
CA LYS A 783 25.12 -18.51 6.03
C LYS A 783 23.63 -18.87 5.88
N ASN A 784 22.80 -18.65 6.89
CA ASN A 784 21.35 -18.84 6.89
C ASN A 784 20.55 -17.55 6.62
N GLN A 785 21.22 -16.50 6.15
CA GLN A 785 20.73 -15.16 5.83
C GLN A 785 21.38 -14.71 4.51
N GLY A 786 21.02 -13.53 4.02
CA GLY A 786 21.62 -13.04 2.78
C GLY A 786 21.17 -13.84 1.55
N CYS A 787 22.06 -14.04 0.60
CA CYS A 787 21.70 -14.63 -0.70
C CYS A 787 22.05 -16.12 -0.84
N TRP A 788 22.93 -16.68 0.01
CA TRP A 788 23.53 -18.02 -0.16
C TRP A 788 22.50 -19.13 -0.49
N THR A 789 21.44 -19.24 0.30
CA THR A 789 20.43 -20.30 0.14
C THR A 789 19.57 -20.17 -1.13
N TYR A 790 19.50 -18.98 -1.72
CA TYR A 790 18.83 -18.74 -3.00
C TYR A 790 19.78 -18.98 -4.18
N VAL A 791 21.02 -18.50 -4.10
CA VAL A 791 21.98 -18.58 -5.22
C VAL A 791 22.60 -19.97 -5.37
N GLN A 792 22.87 -20.71 -4.29
CA GLN A 792 23.59 -21.99 -4.36
C GLN A 792 22.99 -22.97 -5.40
N PRO A 793 21.71 -23.39 -5.32
CA PRO A 793 21.17 -24.36 -6.29
C PRO A 793 21.06 -23.77 -7.70
N ARG A 794 20.90 -22.44 -7.83
CA ARG A 794 20.82 -21.75 -9.12
C ARG A 794 22.18 -21.71 -9.83
N PHE A 795 23.28 -21.59 -9.08
CA PHE A 795 24.62 -21.80 -9.60
C PHE A 795 24.81 -23.26 -10.06
N ASP A 796 24.40 -24.24 -9.25
CA ASP A 796 24.51 -25.66 -9.61
C ASP A 796 23.74 -25.94 -10.93
N THR A 797 22.53 -25.40 -11.09
CA THR A 797 21.75 -25.43 -12.35
C THR A 797 22.44 -24.68 -13.50
N ALA A 798 23.03 -23.50 -13.26
CA ALA A 798 23.74 -22.72 -14.28
C ALA A 798 25.00 -23.40 -14.85
N ILE A 799 25.71 -24.18 -14.01
CA ILE A 799 27.02 -24.74 -14.33
C ILE A 799 26.92 -26.17 -14.87
N ASN A 800 26.07 -27.01 -14.28
CA ASN A 800 25.95 -28.42 -14.68
C ASN A 800 25.03 -28.62 -15.90
N SER A 801 24.24 -27.59 -16.26
CA SER A 801 23.01 -27.69 -17.05
C SER A 801 21.92 -28.50 -16.36
N THR A 802 20.66 -28.23 -16.73
CA THR A 802 19.48 -28.87 -16.15
C THR A 802 19.50 -30.39 -16.29
N ARG A 803 18.80 -31.07 -15.36
CA ARG A 803 18.26 -32.40 -15.66
C ARG A 803 17.33 -32.27 -16.87
N ASP A 804 17.61 -33.05 -17.90
CA ASP A 804 16.76 -33.13 -19.08
C ASP A 804 15.43 -33.77 -18.68
N PHE A 805 14.36 -32.97 -18.52
CA PHE A 805 13.01 -33.44 -18.18
C PHE A 805 12.31 -34.09 -19.40
N SER A 806 13.08 -34.86 -20.17
CA SER A 806 12.54 -35.91 -21.03
C SER A 806 11.96 -36.99 -20.13
N VAL A 807 10.63 -37.05 -20.06
CA VAL A 807 9.93 -38.16 -19.39
C VAL A 807 10.12 -39.41 -20.25
N GLU A 808 11.12 -40.22 -19.91
CA GLU A 808 11.09 -41.64 -20.27
C GLU A 808 9.87 -42.24 -19.55
N ASP A 809 8.86 -42.66 -20.32
CA ASP A 809 7.57 -43.12 -19.80
C ASP A 809 7.68 -44.58 -19.32
N ASP A 810 8.53 -44.79 -18.32
CA ASP A 810 8.60 -46.02 -17.52
C ASP A 810 7.27 -46.17 -16.76
N GLY A 811 6.30 -46.79 -17.43
CA GLY A 811 4.89 -46.85 -17.06
C GLY A 811 4.59 -47.61 -15.76
N ALA A 812 4.90 -47.00 -14.62
CA ALA A 812 4.74 -47.61 -13.30
C ALA A 812 4.41 -46.61 -12.16
N ASN A 813 3.66 -45.53 -12.42
CA ASN A 813 2.94 -44.77 -11.37
C ASN A 813 1.91 -43.77 -11.95
N GLU A 814 0.61 -44.04 -11.80
CA GLU A 814 -0.46 -43.13 -12.24
C GLU A 814 -0.83 -42.06 -11.18
N GLY A 815 -0.34 -42.18 -9.94
CA GLY A 815 -0.78 -41.33 -8.81
C GLY A 815 -0.22 -39.90 -8.75
N TYR A 816 0.65 -39.48 -9.67
CA TYR A 816 1.37 -38.20 -9.60
C TYR A 816 1.44 -37.37 -10.90
N LYS A 817 0.79 -37.80 -12.01
CA LYS A 817 0.86 -37.07 -13.30
C LYS A 817 0.12 -35.72 -13.29
N ASP A 818 -0.96 -35.56 -12.51
CA ASP A 818 -1.79 -34.33 -12.50
C ASP A 818 -1.06 -33.05 -12.05
N VAL A 819 -0.18 -33.14 -11.04
CA VAL A 819 0.41 -31.94 -10.40
C VAL A 819 1.38 -31.21 -11.34
N PHE A 820 2.01 -31.91 -12.28
CA PHE A 820 2.99 -31.34 -13.22
C PHE A 820 2.42 -31.03 -14.61
N GLU A 821 1.31 -31.64 -15.03
CA GLU A 821 0.57 -31.21 -16.24
C GLU A 821 0.08 -29.76 -16.10
N ALA A 822 -0.36 -29.35 -14.90
CA ALA A 822 -0.86 -28.01 -14.60
C ALA A 822 0.18 -26.88 -14.77
N TYR A 823 1.48 -27.19 -14.70
CA TYR A 823 2.57 -26.21 -14.81
C TYR A 823 3.22 -26.13 -16.20
N LYS A 824 2.76 -26.92 -17.17
CA LYS A 824 3.17 -26.74 -18.57
C LYS A 824 2.45 -25.53 -19.17
N PRO A 825 3.14 -24.59 -19.84
CA PRO A 825 2.47 -23.60 -20.67
C PRO A 825 1.73 -24.31 -21.82
N LYS A 826 0.40 -24.44 -21.72
CA LYS A 826 -0.43 -25.18 -22.67
C LYS A 826 -0.25 -24.58 -24.08
N ASN A 827 0.09 -25.42 -25.07
CA ASN A 827 0.44 -25.00 -26.42
C ASN A 827 -0.67 -24.15 -27.08
N ARG A 828 -0.28 -23.03 -27.70
CA ARG A 828 -1.15 -22.34 -28.68
C ARG A 828 -1.42 -23.28 -29.87
N PRO A 829 -2.60 -23.24 -30.50
CA PRO A 829 -2.91 -24.13 -31.61
C PRO A 829 -1.96 -23.90 -32.78
N SER A 830 -1.36 -24.98 -33.27
CA SER A 830 -0.43 -24.96 -34.41
C SER A 830 -1.16 -24.65 -35.72
N MET A 831 -0.63 -23.73 -36.53
CA MET A 831 -1.05 -23.63 -37.93
C MET A 831 -0.59 -24.89 -38.69
N GLY A 832 -1.55 -25.72 -39.11
CA GLY A 832 -1.28 -26.91 -39.92
C GLY A 832 -0.92 -26.53 -41.35
N ASN A 833 0.22 -27.01 -41.84
CA ASN A 833 0.61 -26.85 -43.24
C ASN A 833 -0.32 -27.64 -44.18
N ALA A 834 -0.84 -26.98 -45.21
CA ALA A 834 -1.36 -27.62 -46.41
C ALA A 834 -0.45 -27.27 -47.60
N ALA A 835 -0.14 -28.25 -48.44
CA ALA A 835 0.99 -28.17 -49.37
C ALA A 835 0.66 -27.53 -50.74
N ALA A 836 1.73 -27.21 -51.47
CA ALA A 836 1.77 -26.46 -52.71
C ALA A 836 0.84 -26.94 -53.84
N ALA A 837 0.29 -25.97 -54.58
CA ALA A 837 -0.16 -26.13 -55.97
C ALA A 837 0.07 -24.82 -56.75
N THR A 838 0.95 -24.86 -57.75
CA THR A 838 1.01 -23.88 -58.86
C THR A 838 0.00 -24.31 -59.93
N PRO A 839 -0.64 -23.38 -60.71
CA PRO A 839 0.09 -22.71 -61.79
C PRO A 839 -0.39 -21.30 -62.23
N GLN A 840 0.51 -20.61 -62.96
CA GLN A 840 0.32 -19.75 -64.15
C GLN A 840 -0.72 -18.60 -64.24
N ASN A 841 -0.30 -17.58 -65.02
CA ASN A 841 -1.05 -16.40 -65.49
C ASN A 841 -2.40 -16.70 -66.17
N VAL A 842 -3.34 -15.74 -66.10
CA VAL A 842 -4.11 -15.20 -67.26
C VAL A 842 -4.76 -13.85 -66.88
N THR A 843 -5.24 -13.10 -67.88
CA THR A 843 -5.62 -11.67 -67.86
C THR A 843 -7.12 -11.37 -67.67
N ASP A 844 -7.39 -10.19 -67.11
CA ASP A 844 -8.50 -9.23 -67.43
C ASP A 844 -9.99 -9.53 -67.22
N SER A 845 -10.71 -8.44 -66.88
CA SER A 845 -12.17 -8.22 -66.98
C SER A 845 -13.08 -9.06 -66.05
N SER A 846 -14.32 -8.68 -65.67
CA SER A 846 -15.08 -7.41 -65.54
C SER A 846 -16.42 -7.74 -64.82
N GLY A 847 -17.22 -6.85 -64.22
CA GLY A 847 -17.09 -5.41 -63.94
C GLY A 847 -18.41 -4.79 -63.39
N TYR A 848 -18.38 -3.48 -63.12
CA TYR A 848 -19.51 -2.52 -63.05
C TYR A 848 -20.80 -2.79 -62.23
N LYS A 849 -20.92 -2.08 -61.08
CA LYS A 849 -21.83 -0.93 -60.83
C LYS A 849 -21.65 -0.44 -59.36
N ALA A 850 -21.88 0.82 -58.97
CA ALA A 850 -22.46 2.00 -59.64
C ALA A 850 -21.73 3.32 -59.27
N SER A 851 -22.22 4.45 -59.79
CA SER A 851 -21.77 5.84 -59.54
C SER A 851 -22.48 6.47 -58.32
N SER A 852 -22.23 7.71 -57.82
CA SER A 852 -21.51 8.91 -58.34
C SER A 852 -21.20 9.93 -57.21
N SER A 853 -20.14 10.75 -57.36
CA SER A 853 -19.94 12.14 -56.82
C SER A 853 -19.99 12.40 -55.29
N SER A 854 -19.17 13.30 -54.68
CA SER A 854 -18.10 14.18 -55.19
C SER A 854 -17.17 14.72 -54.07
N ALA A 855 -15.92 15.02 -54.47
CA ALA A 855 -14.88 15.96 -53.97
C ALA A 855 -15.15 16.96 -52.79
N ALA A 856 -14.17 17.49 -52.04
CA ALA A 856 -12.70 17.50 -52.27
C ALA A 856 -11.82 17.71 -51.00
N SER A 857 -10.57 17.23 -51.11
CA SER A 857 -9.26 17.65 -50.53
C SER A 857 -9.08 18.81 -49.51
N ALA A 858 -8.05 18.63 -48.65
CA ALA A 858 -7.36 19.68 -47.87
C ALA A 858 -6.44 20.61 -48.73
N PRO A 859 -5.72 21.60 -48.14
CA PRO A 859 -4.35 21.34 -47.63
C PRO A 859 -3.93 22.20 -46.40
N GLU A 860 -2.62 22.23 -46.11
CA GLU A 860 -1.99 22.80 -44.90
C GLU A 860 -1.45 24.24 -45.03
N SER A 861 -1.25 24.89 -43.88
CA SER A 861 -0.25 25.95 -43.60
C SER A 861 -0.37 27.34 -44.27
N LEU A 862 -0.20 28.42 -43.47
CA LEU A 862 0.90 29.39 -43.63
C LEU A 862 0.96 30.47 -42.53
N SER A 863 2.10 31.15 -42.47
CA SER A 863 2.56 32.15 -41.50
C SER A 863 1.76 33.47 -41.41
N SER A 864 1.78 34.10 -40.22
CA SER A 864 1.30 35.48 -39.98
C SER A 864 2.45 36.51 -39.87
N PRO A 865 2.39 37.66 -40.58
CA PRO A 865 3.38 38.75 -40.49
C PRO A 865 2.95 39.94 -39.59
N SER A 866 3.85 40.91 -39.34
CA SER A 866 3.66 42.04 -38.43
C SER A 866 4.07 43.42 -39.00
N ALA A 867 3.20 44.43 -38.90
CA ALA A 867 3.46 45.88 -39.08
C ALA A 867 2.21 46.68 -38.60
N SER A 868 2.23 47.49 -37.54
CA SER A 868 2.66 48.92 -37.44
C SER A 868 1.85 49.93 -38.29
N ALA A 869 1.47 51.14 -37.82
CA ALA A 869 1.37 51.75 -36.48
C ALA A 869 0.71 53.16 -36.59
N GLN A 870 -0.14 53.56 -35.63
CA GLN A 870 -0.63 54.94 -35.33
C GLN A 870 -1.70 54.84 -34.19
N ALA A 871 -1.93 55.79 -33.29
CA ALA A 871 -1.11 56.84 -32.67
C ALA A 871 -1.83 57.41 -31.41
N ALA A 872 -1.08 58.04 -30.49
CA ALA A 872 -1.52 58.93 -29.41
C ALA A 872 -2.39 58.39 -28.24
N GLU A 873 -1.80 58.44 -27.03
CA GLU A 873 -2.48 58.73 -25.74
C GLU A 873 -3.03 60.19 -25.73
N PRO A 874 -3.98 60.61 -24.85
CA PRO A 874 -4.07 60.26 -23.42
C PRO A 874 -5.48 60.11 -22.80
N GLY A 875 -5.57 59.79 -21.50
CA GLY A 875 -6.78 59.99 -20.69
C GLY A 875 -6.83 59.20 -19.39
N SER A 876 -7.02 59.86 -18.24
CA SER A 876 -6.92 59.23 -16.91
C SER A 876 -8.20 59.27 -16.07
N SER A 877 -8.53 58.12 -15.45
CA SER A 877 -9.40 57.95 -14.27
C SER A 877 -10.92 58.17 -14.39
N TRP A 878 -11.66 57.50 -13.49
CA TRP A 878 -12.95 57.79 -12.83
C TRP A 878 -13.31 56.49 -12.07
N PHE A 879 -12.86 56.23 -10.83
CA PHE A 879 -13.12 56.93 -9.55
C PHE A 879 -14.57 56.86 -9.03
N SER A 880 -14.94 55.67 -8.55
CA SER A 880 -15.72 55.36 -7.33
C SER A 880 -16.91 56.23 -6.88
N ARG A 881 -18.00 55.56 -6.47
CA ARG A 881 -18.87 55.80 -5.30
C ARG A 881 -19.65 54.49 -5.04
N TRP A 882 -20.06 54.11 -3.83
CA TRP A 882 -20.45 54.91 -2.65
C TRP A 882 -19.96 54.27 -1.33
N PHE A 883 -19.79 55.09 -0.30
CA PHE A 883 -19.64 54.70 1.12
C PHE A 883 -20.73 55.42 1.93
N GLY A 884 -21.12 54.86 3.07
CA GLY A 884 -21.82 55.58 4.13
C GLY A 884 -22.36 54.62 5.19
N SER A 885 -22.33 54.91 6.49
CA SER A 885 -21.62 55.94 7.28
C SER A 885 -21.48 55.36 8.72
N SER A 886 -20.87 55.93 9.76
CA SER A 886 -20.25 57.23 10.10
C SER A 886 -19.17 56.95 11.21
N SER A 887 -18.43 57.86 11.86
CA SER A 887 -18.36 59.34 11.90
C SER A 887 -16.92 59.82 12.22
N SER A 888 -16.69 61.13 12.09
CA SER A 888 -15.47 61.90 12.46
C SER A 888 -15.16 61.90 13.99
N SER A 889 -14.03 62.40 14.52
CA SER A 889 -13.19 63.55 14.10
C SER A 889 -11.69 63.46 14.46
N SER A 890 -10.92 64.57 14.28
CA SER A 890 -9.48 64.58 13.99
C SER A 890 -8.65 65.66 14.74
N ASN A 891 -7.35 65.78 14.38
CA ASN A 891 -6.37 66.86 14.68
C ASN A 891 -5.59 66.73 16.02
N SER A 892 -4.32 67.17 16.15
CA SER A 892 -3.30 67.66 15.18
C SER A 892 -1.88 67.76 15.82
N SER A 893 -0.83 67.96 15.00
CA SER A 893 0.56 68.36 15.36
C SER A 893 1.44 67.34 16.13
N GLY A 894 2.78 67.39 16.12
CA GLY A 894 3.68 68.16 15.23
C GLY A 894 5.15 68.28 15.68
N SER A 895 6.10 68.09 14.74
CA SER A 895 7.55 68.42 14.82
C SER A 895 8.48 67.65 15.79
N GLY A 896 9.79 67.64 15.50
CA GLY A 896 10.88 67.10 16.36
C GLY A 896 11.99 66.36 15.60
N LYS A 897 13.29 66.67 15.84
CA LYS A 897 14.45 66.02 15.19
C LYS A 897 15.61 65.70 16.17
N SER A 898 16.19 64.50 15.99
CA SER A 898 17.63 64.15 16.05
C SER A 898 18.56 64.53 17.23
N ASN A 899 19.19 63.46 17.78
CA ASN A 899 20.64 63.27 18.03
C ASN A 899 21.39 63.77 19.31
N ALA A 900 22.27 62.86 19.77
CA ALA A 900 23.63 63.03 20.32
C ALA A 900 23.90 63.26 21.84
N ALA A 901 24.28 62.15 22.49
CA ALA A 901 25.32 61.91 23.52
C ALA A 901 26.17 63.05 24.15
N ALA A 902 26.48 62.93 25.46
CA ALA A 902 27.80 62.55 26.02
C ALA A 902 27.89 62.63 27.58
N SER A 903 28.75 61.79 28.21
CA SER A 903 29.51 61.91 29.51
C SER A 903 28.95 62.64 30.76
N GLY A 904 29.23 62.25 32.01
CA GLY A 904 30.02 61.15 32.59
C GLY A 904 30.59 61.48 34.00
N GLN A 905 31.16 60.48 34.71
CA GLN A 905 31.93 60.56 35.99
C GLN A 905 31.17 60.98 37.29
N THR A 906 31.61 60.72 38.53
CA THR A 906 32.29 59.56 39.21
C THR A 906 32.25 59.79 40.75
N GLU A 907 32.07 58.75 41.57
CA GLU A 907 32.66 58.66 42.93
C GLU A 907 32.70 57.19 43.42
N SER A 908 33.41 56.87 44.52
CA SER A 908 34.10 55.56 44.63
C SER A 908 34.22 54.88 46.01
N THR A 909 34.12 53.53 45.99
CA THR A 909 34.78 52.51 46.89
C THR A 909 34.40 52.44 48.39
N PRO A 910 34.73 51.34 49.12
CA PRO A 910 35.27 50.01 48.71
C PRO A 910 34.48 48.76 49.23
N GLU A 911 34.86 47.57 48.71
CA GLU A 911 34.98 46.19 49.31
C GLU A 911 33.94 45.68 50.36
N ILE A 912 33.52 44.39 50.41
CA ILE A 912 34.30 43.12 50.47
C ILE A 912 33.51 41.94 49.82
N THR A 913 34.24 40.93 49.31
CA THR A 913 33.81 39.65 48.66
C THR A 913 33.80 38.44 49.65
N PRO A 914 33.48 37.15 49.30
CA PRO A 914 33.17 36.49 48.00
C PRO A 914 32.01 35.42 47.99
N THR A 915 31.83 34.75 46.83
CA THR A 915 31.38 33.32 46.62
C THR A 915 30.04 32.82 47.22
N THR A 916 28.96 32.60 46.44
CA THR A 916 28.62 31.45 45.54
C THR A 916 28.23 30.10 46.19
N THR A 917 26.99 29.66 45.96
CA THR A 917 26.46 28.27 45.73
C THR A 917 24.91 28.40 45.71
N SER A 918 24.06 27.78 44.88
CA SER A 918 23.99 26.50 44.17
C SER A 918 23.81 25.28 45.08
N PHE A 919 22.56 24.79 45.25
CA PHE A 919 22.25 23.58 46.02
C PHE A 919 21.24 22.65 45.30
N PRO A 920 21.43 21.31 45.36
CA PRO A 920 20.54 20.27 44.80
C PRO A 920 19.59 19.66 45.88
N PRO A 921 18.76 18.63 45.59
CA PRO A 921 17.71 18.17 46.52
C PRO A 921 18.13 17.04 47.47
N SER A 922 17.36 16.84 48.56
CA SER A 922 17.44 15.69 49.47
C SER A 922 16.08 15.39 50.15
N SER A 923 16.01 14.43 51.07
CA SER A 923 14.74 13.75 51.45
C SER A 923 14.50 13.51 52.95
N SER A 924 13.21 13.29 53.29
CA SER A 924 12.67 12.42 54.36
C SER A 924 12.74 12.79 55.88
N ASN A 925 11.55 12.78 56.51
CA ASN A 925 11.22 12.48 57.93
C ASN A 925 11.68 13.54 59.00
N ILE A 926 11.20 13.62 60.25
CA ILE A 926 10.59 12.67 61.23
C ILE A 926 9.57 13.39 62.19
N ASN A 927 8.35 12.82 62.41
CA ASN A 927 7.45 12.75 63.63
C ASN A 927 7.22 13.97 64.60
N PRO A 928 6.33 13.85 65.65
CA PRO A 928 4.98 13.24 65.78
C PRO A 928 3.94 14.11 66.55
N THR A 929 2.66 13.70 66.64
CA THR A 929 1.94 13.27 67.89
C THR A 929 0.40 13.15 67.71
N ASN A 930 -0.17 12.01 68.14
CA ASN A 930 -1.43 11.74 68.89
C ASN A 930 -2.79 12.46 68.52
N ASP A 931 -3.98 11.85 68.67
CA ASP A 931 -4.34 10.56 69.31
C ASP A 931 -5.69 9.94 68.86
N ASN A 932 -5.93 8.70 69.32
CA ASN A 932 -7.20 8.00 69.56
C ASN A 932 -8.07 7.42 68.40
N ARG A 933 -7.94 6.09 68.24
CA ARG A 933 -8.98 5.03 68.42
C ARG A 933 -10.22 4.97 67.48
N SER A 934 -10.70 3.78 67.05
CA SER A 934 -10.23 2.40 67.29
C SER A 934 -10.92 1.32 66.43
N GLN A 935 -10.13 0.32 65.97
CA GLN A 935 -10.50 -1.08 65.66
C GLN A 935 -11.48 -1.31 64.46
N ASN A 936 -11.38 -2.36 63.63
CA ASN A 936 -10.49 -3.53 63.46
C ASN A 936 -10.80 -4.15 62.06
N ALA A 937 -10.23 -5.25 61.52
CA ALA A 937 -8.94 -5.98 61.54
C ALA A 937 -9.23 -7.39 60.95
N ASN A 938 -8.40 -8.14 60.21
CA ASN A 938 -7.08 -8.02 59.56
C ASN A 938 -7.08 -9.06 58.40
N VAL A 939 -6.41 -8.96 57.24
CA VAL A 939 -4.98 -8.71 56.90
C VAL A 939 -4.02 -9.80 57.41
N HIS A 940 -3.42 -10.61 56.51
CA HIS A 940 -2.00 -10.99 56.59
C HIS A 940 -1.46 -11.53 55.25
N ASN A 941 -0.13 -11.57 55.14
CA ASN A 941 0.66 -11.71 53.91
C ASN A 941 2.02 -12.35 54.28
N HIS A 942 2.57 -13.27 53.48
CA HIS A 942 4.01 -13.55 53.45
C HIS A 942 4.44 -14.41 52.24
N ASN A 943 5.63 -14.15 51.71
CA ASN A 943 6.36 -15.00 50.77
C ASN A 943 7.18 -16.08 51.49
N HIS A 944 7.39 -17.24 50.85
CA HIS A 944 8.75 -17.76 50.60
C HIS A 944 8.76 -18.91 49.56
N HIS A 945 9.95 -19.29 49.09
CA HIS A 945 10.16 -20.31 48.06
C HIS A 945 9.99 -21.75 48.57
N ALA A 946 9.49 -22.64 47.69
CA ALA A 946 9.91 -24.04 47.62
C ALA A 946 9.76 -24.59 46.19
N ARG A 947 10.69 -25.45 45.76
CA ARG A 947 10.45 -26.44 44.70
C ARG A 947 9.84 -27.69 45.37
N ILE A 948 8.84 -28.30 44.77
CA ILE A 948 8.58 -29.75 44.88
C ILE A 948 8.13 -30.25 43.49
N ASP A 949 8.59 -31.44 43.12
CA ASP A 949 8.35 -32.11 41.84
C ASP A 949 6.93 -32.71 41.73
N SER A 950 6.50 -33.01 40.50
CA SER A 950 5.24 -33.73 40.23
C SER A 950 5.51 -35.03 39.45
N VAL A 951 5.23 -36.16 40.10
CA VAL A 951 5.25 -37.53 39.54
C VAL A 951 4.02 -38.27 40.09
N GLN A 952 3.62 -39.35 39.41
CA GLN A 952 2.42 -40.20 39.59
C GLN A 952 1.21 -39.71 38.78
N GLU A 953 0.66 -40.49 37.83
CA GLU A 953 0.03 -41.84 37.95
C GLU A 953 -1.34 -41.76 38.66
N GLU A 954 -2.44 -42.34 38.17
CA GLU A 954 -2.67 -43.10 36.92
C GLU A 954 -4.20 -43.15 36.61
N ARG A 955 -4.57 -43.93 35.57
CA ARG A 955 -5.90 -44.50 35.23
C ARG A 955 -6.75 -43.78 34.17
N LEU A 956 -6.84 -44.43 33.00
CA LEU A 956 -8.13 -44.86 32.44
C LEU A 956 -7.91 -46.03 31.45
N VAL A 957 -8.81 -47.01 31.45
CA VAL A 957 -8.69 -48.26 30.67
C VAL A 957 -9.92 -48.40 29.77
N GLN A 958 -9.66 -48.65 28.47
CA GLN A 958 -10.41 -49.37 27.41
C GLN A 958 -11.93 -49.70 27.63
N GLN A 959 -12.84 -49.77 26.65
CA GLN A 959 -12.90 -50.32 25.27
C GLN A 959 -14.11 -49.69 24.55
N LYS A 960 -14.39 -49.69 23.23
CA LYS A 960 -13.83 -50.04 21.88
C LYS A 960 -14.62 -49.11 20.89
N THR A 961 -14.56 -49.05 19.55
CA THR A 961 -14.16 -49.84 18.35
C THR A 961 -13.80 -48.82 17.23
N GLY A 962 -13.02 -49.09 16.16
CA GLY A 962 -12.21 -50.25 15.76
C GLY A 962 -11.85 -50.20 14.25
N GLN A 963 -10.64 -50.68 13.88
CA GLN A 963 -10.08 -50.80 12.49
C GLN A 963 -9.82 -49.48 11.74
N GLY A 964 -8.78 -49.29 10.91
CA GLY A 964 -7.59 -50.09 10.54
C GLY A 964 -6.97 -49.46 9.27
N PHE A 965 -5.67 -49.15 9.17
CA PHE A 965 -4.54 -50.06 8.88
C PHE A 965 -3.18 -49.42 9.27
N ASN A 966 -2.13 -50.24 9.43
CA ASN A 966 -0.75 -49.81 9.70
C ASN A 966 0.16 -49.90 8.47
N ILE A 967 1.19 -49.05 8.40
CA ILE A 967 2.40 -49.25 7.58
C ILE A 967 3.63 -49.12 8.50
N PRO A 968 4.53 -50.12 8.56
CA PRO A 968 5.69 -50.09 9.46
C PRO A 968 6.90 -49.35 8.85
N GLN A 969 7.76 -48.81 9.72
CA GLN A 969 9.08 -48.31 9.32
C GLN A 969 10.04 -49.46 8.98
N GLY A 970 10.88 -49.27 7.96
CA GLY A 970 11.97 -50.18 7.60
C GLY A 970 13.28 -49.40 7.41
N THR A 971 14.36 -49.86 8.03
CA THR A 971 15.67 -49.20 8.01
C THR A 971 16.62 -49.77 6.95
N PHE A 972 17.55 -48.91 6.50
CA PHE A 972 18.87 -49.20 5.90
C PHE A 972 19.15 -50.60 5.31
N ASN A 973 19.52 -50.63 4.03
CA ASN A 973 20.50 -51.59 3.52
C ASN A 973 21.41 -50.94 2.47
N SER A 974 22.67 -51.39 2.42
CA SER A 974 23.70 -50.94 1.49
C SER A 974 23.68 -51.76 0.18
N PRO A 975 24.19 -51.22 -0.95
CA PRO A 975 24.02 -51.85 -2.26
C PRO A 975 24.97 -53.02 -2.51
N THR A 976 24.43 -54.12 -3.05
CA THR A 976 25.20 -55.23 -3.64
C THR A 976 25.57 -54.92 -5.10
N SER A 977 26.71 -55.45 -5.54
CA SER A 977 27.24 -55.23 -6.90
C SER A 977 26.48 -55.99 -7.99
N GLY A 978 26.33 -55.36 -9.15
CA GLY A 978 25.85 -55.97 -10.39
C GLY A 978 26.21 -55.11 -11.60
N SER A 979 26.97 -55.65 -12.55
CA SER A 979 27.48 -54.90 -13.70
C SER A 979 26.66 -55.15 -14.97
N ALA A 980 26.07 -54.10 -15.53
CA ALA A 980 25.57 -54.08 -16.91
C ALA A 980 26.07 -52.80 -17.60
N ALA A 981 26.82 -52.94 -18.70
CA ALA A 981 27.49 -51.81 -19.34
C ALA A 981 26.65 -51.19 -20.46
N SER A 982 25.89 -50.13 -20.16
CA SER A 982 25.33 -49.25 -21.18
C SER A 982 26.41 -48.29 -21.71
N LYS A 983 26.42 -48.02 -23.02
CA LYS A 983 27.38 -47.10 -23.65
C LYS A 983 26.95 -45.65 -23.48
N GLY A 984 27.05 -45.13 -22.24
CA GLY A 984 26.74 -43.74 -21.95
C GLY A 984 27.57 -42.76 -22.79
N ARG A 985 26.90 -41.78 -23.42
CA ARG A 985 27.54 -40.56 -23.92
C ARG A 985 28.21 -39.88 -22.72
N LYS A 986 29.54 -39.83 -22.69
CA LYS A 986 30.28 -39.09 -21.66
C LYS A 986 30.14 -37.58 -21.88
N VAL A 987 29.03 -37.02 -21.43
CA VAL A 987 28.97 -35.59 -21.07
C VAL A 987 30.03 -35.37 -19.99
N ARG A 988 31.00 -34.49 -20.25
CA ARG A 988 31.95 -34.05 -19.22
C ARG A 988 31.22 -33.06 -18.30
N ILE A 989 30.54 -33.59 -17.27
CA ILE A 989 30.04 -32.76 -16.18
C ILE A 989 31.26 -32.15 -15.49
N SER A 990 31.44 -30.84 -15.67
CA SER A 990 32.50 -30.07 -15.02
C SER A 990 32.02 -29.70 -13.61
N SER A 991 32.01 -30.68 -12.71
CA SER A 991 31.52 -30.54 -11.34
C SER A 991 32.46 -29.68 -10.50
N ARG A 992 32.43 -28.37 -10.73
CA ARG A 992 33.02 -27.34 -9.88
C ARG A 992 31.92 -26.84 -8.94
N PRO A 993 31.80 -27.38 -7.72
CA PRO A 993 30.79 -26.92 -6.77
C PRO A 993 31.07 -25.47 -6.36
N LEU A 994 30.02 -24.71 -6.12
CA LEU A 994 30.12 -23.40 -5.49
C LEU A 994 30.45 -23.57 -4.00
N SER A 995 31.60 -23.07 -3.55
CA SER A 995 31.97 -23.04 -2.14
C SER A 995 31.48 -21.75 -1.45
N TYR A 996 31.23 -21.81 -0.14
CA TYR A 996 30.74 -20.67 0.65
C TYR A 996 31.87 -20.04 1.46
N VAL A 997 32.02 -18.73 1.35
CA VAL A 997 32.83 -17.90 2.26
C VAL A 997 31.94 -16.83 2.88
N GLY A 998 32.02 -16.68 4.21
CA GLY A 998 31.18 -15.76 4.96
C GLY A 998 31.02 -16.20 6.42
N ARG A 999 30.03 -15.62 7.11
CA ARG A 999 29.82 -15.88 8.54
C ARG A 999 29.09 -17.22 8.78
N PRO A 1000 29.36 -17.93 9.89
CA PRO A 1000 28.59 -19.11 10.28
C PRO A 1000 27.11 -18.77 10.48
N CYS A 1001 26.23 -19.78 10.58
CA CYS A 1001 24.81 -19.55 10.81
C CYS A 1001 24.54 -18.79 12.11
N GLY A 1002 23.62 -17.82 12.09
CA GLY A 1002 23.25 -16.96 13.21
C GLY A 1002 21.75 -16.69 13.28
N ALA A 1003 21.21 -16.62 14.50
CA ALA A 1003 19.83 -16.19 14.74
C ALA A 1003 19.70 -14.65 14.71
N SER A 1004 20.71 -13.95 15.23
CA SER A 1004 20.85 -12.50 15.08
C SER A 1004 21.27 -12.15 13.65
N THR A 1005 20.78 -11.03 13.12
CA THR A 1005 21.20 -10.49 11.81
C THR A 1005 22.64 -10.00 11.81
N ALA A 1006 23.10 -9.40 12.92
CA ALA A 1006 24.48 -8.96 13.09
C ALA A 1006 24.98 -9.14 14.53
N THR A 1007 26.28 -9.01 14.72
CA THR A 1007 26.91 -9.03 16.04
C THR A 1007 26.61 -7.74 16.81
N GLY A 1008 26.25 -7.84 18.10
CA GLY A 1008 26.05 -6.67 18.97
C GLY A 1008 27.33 -5.90 19.35
N SER A 1009 28.49 -6.25 18.80
CA SER A 1009 29.77 -5.57 19.08
C SER A 1009 30.57 -5.34 17.80
N LYS A 1010 30.97 -4.10 17.56
CA LYS A 1010 31.82 -3.71 16.43
C LYS A 1010 33.14 -4.46 16.38
N ALA A 1011 33.71 -4.84 17.54
CA ALA A 1011 34.95 -5.61 17.60
C ALA A 1011 34.76 -7.05 17.08
N GLN A 1012 33.62 -7.68 17.38
CA GLN A 1012 33.29 -9.02 16.87
C GLN A 1012 32.96 -8.96 15.37
N HIS A 1013 32.21 -7.95 14.91
CA HIS A 1013 32.00 -7.70 13.48
C HIS A 1013 33.32 -7.56 12.70
N VAL A 1014 34.29 -6.76 13.20
CA VAL A 1014 35.59 -6.59 12.55
C VAL A 1014 36.39 -7.90 12.52
N LYS A 1015 36.32 -8.72 13.58
CA LYS A 1015 36.92 -10.06 13.61
C LYS A 1015 36.30 -10.99 12.56
N GLU A 1016 34.97 -11.01 12.45
CA GLU A 1016 34.26 -11.86 11.50
C GLU A 1016 34.45 -11.41 10.04
N LEU A 1017 34.48 -10.09 9.79
CA LEU A 1017 34.86 -9.53 8.49
C LEU A 1017 36.31 -9.88 8.14
N LYS A 1018 37.24 -9.81 9.09
CA LYS A 1018 38.61 -10.26 8.85
C LYS A 1018 38.66 -11.74 8.47
N ASN A 1019 38.00 -12.62 9.22
CA ASN A 1019 37.96 -14.06 8.91
C ASN A 1019 37.43 -14.31 7.49
N LEU A 1020 36.29 -13.70 7.13
CA LEU A 1020 35.72 -13.75 5.77
C LEU A 1020 36.77 -13.35 4.71
N LEU A 1021 37.47 -12.23 4.91
CA LEU A 1021 38.48 -11.76 3.96
C LEU A 1021 39.74 -12.64 3.94
N ASP A 1022 40.15 -13.20 5.07
CA ASP A 1022 41.25 -14.17 5.17
C ASP A 1022 40.91 -15.44 4.37
N ASP A 1023 39.74 -16.04 4.59
CA ASP A 1023 39.26 -17.23 3.89
C ASP A 1023 39.06 -16.98 2.38
N ALA A 1024 38.46 -15.85 2.00
CA ALA A 1024 38.17 -15.48 0.61
C ALA A 1024 39.41 -15.46 -0.28
N MET A 1025 40.57 -15.13 0.29
CA MET A 1025 41.83 -14.94 -0.42
C MET A 1025 42.83 -16.09 -0.25
N ALA A 1026 42.46 -17.16 0.47
CA ALA A 1026 43.33 -18.32 0.73
C ALA A 1026 43.42 -19.25 -0.50
N LEU A 1027 44.56 -19.19 -1.22
CA LEU A 1027 44.88 -19.91 -2.46
C LEU A 1027 45.86 -21.09 -2.27
#